data_AF-A0A7W2FA19-F1
#
_entry.id   AF-A0A7W2FA19-F1
#
_cell.length_a   1.000
_cell.length_b   1.000
_cell.length_c   1.000
_cell.angle_alpha   90.00
_cell.angle_beta   90.00
_cell.angle_gamma   90.00
#
_symmetry.space_group_name_H-M   'P 1'
#
loop_
_entity.id
_entity.type
_entity.pdbx_description
1 polymer ?
#
loop_
_entity_poly.entity_id
_entity_poly.type
_entity_poly.pdbx_seq_one_letter_code
_entity_poly.pdbx_strand_id
1 'polypeptide(L)'
;MPFARTRPRTGAAASDAARSATGAQGTVNAIARNGARAAVIALVTLLCALQAWALWRAPAAWLPATIKVMLAPGAIVTLGRHELAAPQADLAHLSLRRDADGAWLLANLSPSRQLVLQDADSERRMGSSSLQGKRAFQIDGRRFIIEQAGASGIAFSMAGQHWRYDGATLYRDGQPQPACPDTHLGARLTALWNRWAPTALTVAHPLTFGGNLHCGNRLGLPDVTPGAARLAREDGQIVLSAGNPDGEPAAVQVQRDQLASDLRRQEVPLASARALVVGHTRFELTLAGNELTMTPGRHIALYSIPQARLPSAVEWRWQQRTLWDGAGDRTVFGALAVGLAGLCLLFTARIIWVPAAKETGWRTAARWQTGAGWQAASGRQAVAGWHAAATCWTGGWLLAAGAAALVLQRAGHPPSVACSLLLACCALAVWLASPGRLSLPVAAAVILLATGLLAQLELGLGADESSWLRYYQKSAAMLAIGTALAASCRLWVRLQGSRMPQRGVEWLLMLFAAVALAALAAQVLWGDETGVFDLQPVELAKLALTALTAHCLALRFGWRHGPHHWPDRVLRWLQLAAPALLFLALLGLALVQVDDYSPLILLLVWSTSMALAYAAAARNGKLAAALLLLVLAAVAAITWLRLAGTDDLIRWGFYADRFLVWLNPAEHPHTGQQLLLGAHAVADGGWLGADHLFGLRTLGQPLGGVLRIPAVQDDFAPSFFLNRHGLAAGLLLWAVQAAFVTGIVLTAARRLAAGATARHHRAAWAGRFAYFALCGGAAFALGHFLLSWGTNLAIFPIMGQPMSFLSAGGSHLLFFLCPLLALVAASAPSSET
;
A
#
# COMPACT_ATOMS: atom_id res chain seq x y z
N MET A 1 -62.73 66.21 26.64
CA MET A 1 -61.31 66.43 26.28
C MET A 1 -60.56 65.10 26.36
N PRO A 2 -60.09 64.52 25.25
CA PRO A 2 -59.25 63.32 25.30
C PRO A 2 -57.76 63.67 25.09
N PHE A 3 -56.91 63.07 25.93
CA PHE A 3 -55.45 63.14 25.87
C PHE A 3 -54.90 62.17 24.82
N ALA A 4 -54.12 62.67 23.86
CA ALA A 4 -53.36 61.87 22.89
C ALA A 4 -51.92 61.62 23.41
N ARG A 5 -51.55 60.33 23.56
CA ARG A 5 -50.19 59.89 23.84
C ARG A 5 -49.39 59.74 22.53
N THR A 6 -48.36 60.54 22.35
CA THR A 6 -47.33 60.38 21.30
C THR A 6 -46.22 59.43 21.77
N ARG A 7 -46.00 58.31 21.06
CA ARG A 7 -44.83 57.44 21.22
C ARG A 7 -43.63 57.98 20.41
N PRO A 8 -42.40 57.98 20.94
CA PRO A 8 -41.22 58.42 20.19
C PRO A 8 -40.72 57.34 19.23
N ARG A 9 -40.32 57.76 18.02
CA ARG A 9 -39.61 56.98 17.00
C ARG A 9 -38.11 56.89 17.37
N THR A 10 -37.68 55.84 18.06
CA THR A 10 -36.24 55.58 18.34
C THR A 10 -35.70 54.29 17.70
N GLY A 11 -36.46 53.64 16.81
CA GLY A 11 -36.10 52.32 16.25
C GLY A 11 -35.22 52.30 14.99
N ALA A 12 -35.05 53.40 14.27
CA ALA A 12 -34.41 53.39 12.94
C ALA A 12 -32.87 53.41 12.99
N ALA A 13 -32.26 54.18 13.90
CA ALA A 13 -30.80 54.31 13.98
C ALA A 13 -30.10 53.02 14.49
N ALA A 14 -30.75 52.27 15.38
CA ALA A 14 -30.21 51.01 15.91
C ALA A 14 -30.23 49.87 14.87
N SER A 15 -31.19 49.88 13.93
CA SER A 15 -31.26 48.87 12.87
C SER A 15 -30.19 49.06 11.79
N ASP A 16 -29.79 50.29 11.52
CA ASP A 16 -28.75 50.58 10.52
C ASP A 16 -27.34 50.33 11.07
N ALA A 17 -27.09 50.61 12.36
CA ALA A 17 -25.84 50.22 13.03
C ALA A 17 -25.66 48.68 13.06
N ALA A 18 -26.70 47.91 13.37
CA ALA A 18 -26.64 46.44 13.38
C ALA A 18 -26.44 45.83 11.97
N ARG A 19 -27.00 46.46 10.92
CA ARG A 19 -26.77 46.07 9.52
C ARG A 19 -25.34 46.39 9.04
N SER A 20 -24.78 47.51 9.49
CA SER A 20 -23.39 47.87 9.16
C SER A 20 -22.36 46.93 9.83
N ALA A 21 -22.59 46.54 11.08
CA ALA A 21 -21.72 45.63 11.82
C ALA A 21 -21.76 44.19 11.25
N THR A 22 -22.93 43.70 10.86
CA THR A 22 -23.08 42.40 10.18
C THR A 22 -22.46 42.39 8.78
N GLY A 23 -22.51 43.51 8.06
CA GLY A 23 -21.81 43.70 6.78
C GLY A 23 -20.28 43.63 6.92
N ALA A 24 -19.69 44.38 7.85
CA ALA A 24 -18.24 44.38 8.08
C ALA A 24 -17.70 43.01 8.51
N GLN A 25 -18.43 42.31 9.39
CA GLN A 25 -18.05 40.96 9.84
C GLN A 25 -18.23 39.90 8.74
N GLY A 26 -19.17 40.11 7.81
CA GLY A 26 -19.30 39.31 6.59
C GLY A 26 -18.09 39.43 5.67
N THR A 27 -17.60 40.65 5.45
CA THR A 27 -16.44 40.94 4.58
C THR A 27 -15.14 40.38 5.15
N VAL A 28 -14.87 40.58 6.45
CA VAL A 28 -13.67 40.03 7.13
C VAL A 28 -13.65 38.51 7.05
N ASN A 29 -14.80 37.86 7.26
CA ASN A 29 -14.92 36.42 7.13
C ASN A 29 -14.73 35.91 5.70
N ALA A 30 -15.15 36.67 4.68
CA ALA A 30 -14.93 36.32 3.28
C ALA A 30 -13.44 36.43 2.90
N ILE A 31 -12.77 37.51 3.33
CA ILE A 31 -11.34 37.74 3.10
C ILE A 31 -10.52 36.63 3.77
N ALA A 32 -10.76 36.33 5.05
CA ALA A 32 -10.04 35.29 5.77
C ALA A 32 -10.21 33.88 5.14
N ARG A 33 -11.42 33.56 4.66
CA ARG A 33 -11.70 32.28 3.97
C ARG A 33 -10.99 32.17 2.64
N ASN A 34 -11.01 33.25 1.85
CA ASN A 34 -10.32 33.29 0.57
C ASN A 34 -8.80 33.26 0.76
N GLY A 35 -8.29 33.91 1.81
CA GLY A 35 -6.88 33.86 2.21
C GLY A 35 -6.41 32.45 2.58
N ALA A 36 -7.15 31.72 3.43
CA ALA A 36 -6.79 30.36 3.80
C ALA A 36 -6.79 29.40 2.59
N ARG A 37 -7.78 29.52 1.70
CA ARG A 37 -7.81 28.71 0.46
C ARG A 37 -6.64 29.07 -0.47
N ALA A 38 -6.34 30.36 -0.64
CA ALA A 38 -5.22 30.82 -1.44
C ALA A 38 -3.88 30.31 -0.88
N ALA A 39 -3.69 30.32 0.44
CA ALA A 39 -2.50 29.79 1.09
C ALA A 39 -2.33 28.27 0.83
N VAL A 40 -3.41 27.49 0.93
CA VAL A 40 -3.35 26.05 0.63
C VAL A 40 -3.04 25.81 -0.85
N ILE A 41 -3.67 26.57 -1.76
CA ILE A 41 -3.39 26.48 -3.20
C ILE A 41 -1.90 26.82 -3.45
N ALA A 42 -1.41 27.93 -2.90
CA ALA A 42 -0.01 28.35 -3.05
C ALA A 42 0.97 27.30 -2.53
N LEU A 43 0.69 26.70 -1.36
CA LEU A 43 1.54 25.66 -0.79
C LEU A 43 1.54 24.38 -1.64
N VAL A 44 0.37 23.92 -2.11
CA VAL A 44 0.28 22.74 -2.97
C VAL A 44 0.95 23.01 -4.32
N THR A 45 0.76 24.19 -4.90
CA THR A 45 1.46 24.60 -6.13
C THR A 45 2.97 24.63 -5.92
N LEU A 46 3.46 25.14 -4.78
CA LEU A 46 4.88 25.12 -4.44
C LEU A 46 5.40 23.68 -4.34
N LEU A 47 4.69 22.78 -3.67
CA LEU A 47 5.08 21.36 -3.57
C LEU A 47 5.12 20.67 -4.94
N CYS A 48 4.14 20.93 -5.81
CA CYS A 48 4.16 20.44 -7.20
C CYS A 48 5.32 21.05 -8.01
N ALA A 49 5.63 22.33 -7.79
CA ALA A 49 6.77 23.00 -8.43
C ALA A 49 8.10 22.41 -7.94
N LEU A 50 8.21 22.06 -6.66
CA LEU A 50 9.38 21.34 -6.13
C LEU A 50 9.53 19.95 -6.76
N GLN A 51 8.43 19.23 -7.01
CA GLN A 51 8.49 17.96 -7.74
C GLN A 51 8.99 18.16 -9.18
N ALA A 52 8.48 19.18 -9.90
CA ALA A 52 8.95 19.52 -11.23
C ALA A 52 10.43 19.95 -11.23
N TRP A 53 10.85 20.70 -10.21
CA TRP A 53 12.23 21.12 -10.00
C TRP A 53 13.16 19.94 -9.71
N ALA A 54 12.71 18.97 -8.91
CA ALA A 54 13.45 17.73 -8.64
C ALA A 54 13.68 16.94 -9.92
N LEU A 55 12.65 16.82 -10.77
CA LEU A 55 12.76 16.18 -12.09
C LEU A 55 13.72 16.90 -13.02
N TRP A 56 13.67 18.23 -13.03
CA TRP A 56 14.55 19.04 -13.86
C TRP A 56 16.01 18.99 -13.41
N ARG A 57 16.27 18.91 -12.09
CA ARG A 57 17.62 18.79 -11.52
C ARG A 57 18.17 17.36 -11.49
N ALA A 58 17.34 16.35 -11.77
CA ALA A 58 17.76 14.97 -11.71
C ALA A 58 18.94 14.73 -12.67
N PRO A 59 20.09 14.23 -12.19
CA PRO A 59 21.23 13.98 -13.04
C PRO A 59 20.91 12.93 -14.10
N ALA A 60 21.65 12.96 -15.20
CA ALA A 60 21.60 11.89 -16.18
C ALA A 60 21.93 10.55 -15.49
N ALA A 61 21.07 9.56 -15.69
CA ALA A 61 21.28 8.20 -15.23
C ALA A 61 21.29 7.28 -16.44
N TRP A 62 22.25 6.38 -16.48
CA TRP A 62 22.51 5.48 -17.60
C TRP A 62 22.30 4.05 -17.17
N LEU A 63 21.78 3.23 -18.07
CA LEU A 63 21.59 1.80 -17.89
C LEU A 63 21.96 1.06 -19.18
N PRO A 64 22.37 -0.21 -19.10
CA PRO A 64 22.58 -1.01 -20.30
C PRO A 64 21.23 -1.27 -20.98
N ALA A 65 21.05 -0.78 -22.19
CA ALA A 65 19.92 -1.13 -23.05
C ALA A 65 20.03 -2.57 -23.56
N THR A 66 21.25 -3.00 -23.85
CA THR A 66 21.58 -4.37 -24.25
C THR A 66 22.95 -4.75 -23.71
N ILE A 67 23.09 -5.99 -23.28
CA ILE A 67 24.34 -6.60 -22.83
C ILE A 67 24.71 -7.69 -23.83
N LYS A 68 25.81 -7.52 -24.53
CA LYS A 68 26.33 -8.48 -25.50
C LYS A 68 27.44 -9.30 -24.87
N VAL A 69 27.43 -10.60 -25.11
CA VAL A 69 28.46 -11.53 -24.68
C VAL A 69 29.01 -12.25 -25.92
N MET A 70 30.31 -12.13 -26.15
CA MET A 70 31.02 -12.75 -27.27
C MET A 70 31.98 -13.81 -26.76
N LEU A 71 31.72 -15.08 -27.15
CA LEU A 71 32.58 -16.21 -26.77
C LEU A 71 33.07 -16.99 -27.98
N ALA A 72 34.37 -17.27 -28.02
CA ALA A 72 34.94 -18.26 -28.91
C ALA A 72 34.50 -19.68 -28.49
N PRO A 73 34.47 -20.67 -29.41
CA PRO A 73 34.25 -22.07 -29.03
C PRO A 73 35.23 -22.51 -27.94
N GLY A 74 34.74 -23.21 -26.92
CA GLY A 74 35.50 -23.61 -25.73
C GLY A 74 35.67 -22.53 -24.65
N ALA A 75 35.34 -21.26 -24.93
CA ALA A 75 35.50 -20.18 -23.96
C ALA A 75 34.39 -20.16 -22.90
N ILE A 76 34.73 -19.62 -21.73
CA ILE A 76 33.84 -19.48 -20.57
C ILE A 76 33.94 -18.06 -20.01
N VAL A 77 32.83 -17.50 -19.54
CA VAL A 77 32.78 -16.24 -18.81
C VAL A 77 31.82 -16.35 -17.63
N THR A 78 32.23 -15.79 -16.50
CA THR A 78 31.39 -15.66 -15.30
C THR A 78 30.77 -14.28 -15.28
N LEU A 79 29.45 -14.21 -15.06
CA LEU A 79 28.70 -12.96 -14.96
C LEU A 79 27.98 -12.90 -13.62
N GLY A 80 27.94 -11.71 -13.02
CA GLY A 80 27.15 -11.48 -11.82
C GLY A 80 26.57 -10.08 -11.76
N ARG A 81 26.43 -9.55 -10.54
CA ARG A 81 25.81 -8.24 -10.26
C ARG A 81 26.34 -7.12 -11.13
N HIS A 82 27.67 -7.06 -11.28
CA HIS A 82 28.31 -5.96 -12.00
C HIS A 82 28.12 -6.11 -13.51
N GLU A 83 28.44 -7.27 -14.11
CA GLU A 83 28.42 -7.49 -15.56
C GLU A 83 27.00 -7.54 -16.14
N LEU A 84 26.02 -7.94 -15.33
CA LEU A 84 24.61 -8.00 -15.73
C LEU A 84 23.83 -6.73 -15.37
N ALA A 85 24.46 -5.77 -14.67
CA ALA A 85 23.78 -4.62 -14.06
C ALA A 85 22.52 -5.01 -13.27
N ALA A 86 22.56 -6.16 -12.59
CA ALA A 86 21.45 -6.72 -11.83
C ALA A 86 21.71 -6.53 -10.33
N PRO A 87 21.18 -5.49 -9.66
CA PRO A 87 21.54 -5.13 -8.29
C PRO A 87 21.30 -6.27 -7.29
N GLN A 88 20.27 -7.08 -7.57
CA GLN A 88 19.87 -8.23 -6.78
C GLN A 88 20.47 -9.55 -7.25
N ALA A 89 21.56 -9.52 -8.02
CA ALA A 89 22.37 -10.70 -8.28
C ALA A 89 23.50 -10.83 -7.26
N ASP A 90 24.11 -12.01 -7.23
CA ASP A 90 25.32 -12.27 -6.46
C ASP A 90 26.54 -11.77 -7.28
N LEU A 91 27.69 -11.57 -6.63
CA LEU A 91 28.89 -11.06 -7.30
C LEU A 91 29.32 -11.96 -8.47
N ALA A 92 29.23 -13.27 -8.28
CA ALA A 92 29.27 -14.27 -9.33
C ALA A 92 27.96 -15.05 -9.27
N HIS A 93 27.11 -14.87 -10.30
CA HIS A 93 25.77 -15.45 -10.26
C HIS A 93 25.61 -16.58 -11.28
N LEU A 94 26.18 -16.44 -12.47
CA LEU A 94 26.06 -17.43 -13.52
C LEU A 94 27.35 -17.58 -14.32
N SER A 95 27.50 -18.72 -14.99
CA SER A 95 28.57 -18.99 -15.94
C SER A 95 27.98 -19.26 -17.31
N LEU A 96 28.52 -18.59 -18.33
CA LEU A 96 28.24 -18.86 -19.73
C LEU A 96 29.43 -19.55 -20.36
N ARG A 97 29.19 -20.68 -21.01
CA ARG A 97 30.20 -21.42 -21.76
C ARG A 97 29.71 -21.60 -23.19
N ARG A 98 30.62 -21.50 -24.14
CA ARG A 98 30.38 -21.96 -25.50
C ARG A 98 31.17 -23.24 -25.71
N ASP A 99 30.51 -24.36 -26.01
CA ASP A 99 31.22 -25.63 -26.18
C ASP A 99 32.02 -25.68 -27.50
N ALA A 100 32.69 -26.81 -27.75
CA ALA A 100 33.49 -27.00 -28.96
C ALA A 100 32.62 -27.04 -30.23
N ASP A 101 31.37 -27.49 -30.12
CA ASP A 101 30.39 -27.56 -31.20
C ASP A 101 29.69 -26.20 -31.43
N GLY A 102 30.00 -25.20 -30.60
CA GLY A 102 29.51 -23.83 -30.71
C GLY A 102 28.18 -23.58 -30.00
N ALA A 103 27.65 -24.54 -29.24
CA ALA A 103 26.43 -24.40 -28.46
C ALA A 103 26.68 -23.60 -27.17
N TRP A 104 25.69 -22.80 -26.80
CA TRP A 104 25.70 -21.98 -25.59
C TRP A 104 25.14 -22.76 -24.41
N LEU A 105 25.92 -22.81 -23.33
CA LEU A 105 25.61 -23.50 -22.10
C LEU A 105 25.61 -22.49 -20.95
N LEU A 106 24.65 -22.63 -20.04
CA LEU A 106 24.49 -21.79 -18.86
C LEU A 106 24.56 -22.66 -17.60
N ALA A 107 25.32 -22.20 -16.60
CA ALA A 107 25.33 -22.77 -15.26
C ALA A 107 24.94 -21.71 -14.22
N ASN A 108 24.21 -22.11 -13.19
CA ASN A 108 23.99 -21.27 -12.01
C ASN A 108 25.18 -21.41 -11.06
N LEU A 109 25.82 -20.30 -10.70
CA LEU A 109 26.91 -20.27 -9.71
C LEU A 109 26.44 -19.73 -8.36
N SER A 110 25.32 -19.01 -8.34
CA SER A 110 24.81 -18.37 -7.15
C SER A 110 24.39 -19.42 -6.12
N PRO A 111 24.96 -19.41 -4.89
CA PRO A 111 24.59 -20.36 -3.85
C PRO A 111 23.21 -20.08 -3.28
N SER A 112 22.73 -18.84 -3.43
CA SER A 112 21.59 -18.28 -2.68
C SER A 112 20.35 -18.00 -3.49
N ARG A 113 20.55 -17.66 -4.76
CA ARG A 113 19.49 -17.27 -5.69
C ARG A 113 19.49 -18.23 -6.86
N GLN A 114 18.31 -18.77 -7.15
CA GLN A 114 18.11 -19.61 -8.33
C GLN A 114 17.99 -18.75 -9.58
N LEU A 115 18.46 -19.30 -10.68
CA LEU A 115 18.32 -18.74 -12.01
C LEU A 115 17.10 -19.36 -12.68
N VAL A 116 16.25 -18.56 -13.33
CA VAL A 116 15.07 -19.05 -14.04
C VAL A 116 15.22 -18.84 -15.53
N LEU A 117 15.14 -19.91 -16.30
CA LEU A 117 15.08 -19.89 -17.77
C LEU A 117 13.63 -19.96 -18.23
N GLN A 118 13.27 -19.16 -19.22
CA GLN A 118 11.95 -19.17 -19.84
C GLN A 118 12.09 -19.58 -21.31
N ASP A 119 11.54 -20.74 -21.63
CA ASP A 119 11.33 -21.21 -23.01
C ASP A 119 9.97 -20.68 -23.52
N ALA A 120 9.58 -21.01 -24.76
CA ALA A 120 8.30 -20.55 -25.32
C ALA A 120 7.06 -20.98 -24.51
N ASP A 121 7.10 -22.19 -23.94
CA ASP A 121 5.95 -22.84 -23.30
C ASP A 121 6.21 -23.26 -21.84
N SER A 122 7.41 -23.00 -21.29
CA SER A 122 7.76 -23.47 -19.94
C SER A 122 8.78 -22.58 -19.23
N GLU A 123 8.67 -22.51 -17.90
CA GLU A 123 9.71 -21.96 -17.03
C GLU A 123 10.52 -23.10 -16.41
N ARG A 124 11.84 -22.97 -16.39
CA ARG A 124 12.77 -23.92 -15.79
C ARG A 124 13.63 -23.22 -14.76
N ARG A 125 13.48 -23.62 -13.50
CA ARG A 125 14.33 -23.15 -12.39
C ARG A 125 15.61 -23.99 -12.33
N MET A 126 16.76 -23.36 -12.47
CA MET A 126 18.06 -24.02 -12.31
C MET A 126 18.26 -24.48 -10.86
N GLY A 127 19.00 -25.57 -10.68
CA GLY A 127 19.13 -26.17 -9.35
C GLY A 127 17.91 -26.99 -8.93
N SER A 128 16.98 -27.24 -9.85
CA SER A 128 15.78 -28.04 -9.60
C SER A 128 15.55 -29.11 -10.68
N SER A 129 14.93 -30.23 -10.29
CA SER A 129 14.54 -31.30 -11.20
C SER A 129 13.26 -31.97 -10.71
N SER A 130 12.38 -32.29 -11.65
CA SER A 130 11.32 -33.27 -11.39
C SER A 130 11.94 -34.62 -11.04
N LEU A 131 11.35 -35.30 -10.05
CA LEU A 131 11.77 -36.65 -9.64
C LEU A 131 11.06 -37.75 -10.44
N GLN A 132 10.15 -37.40 -11.35
CA GLN A 132 9.51 -38.37 -12.22
C GLN A 132 10.54 -39.05 -13.15
N GLY A 133 10.53 -40.39 -13.16
CA GLY A 133 11.48 -41.19 -13.93
C GLY A 133 12.92 -41.13 -13.42
N LYS A 134 13.13 -40.74 -12.15
CA LYS A 134 14.43 -40.81 -11.46
C LYS A 134 14.45 -42.04 -10.53
N ARG A 135 15.61 -42.68 -10.38
CA ARG A 135 15.75 -43.90 -9.55
C ARG A 135 16.18 -43.60 -8.12
N ALA A 136 16.95 -42.54 -7.93
CA ALA A 136 17.45 -42.12 -6.64
C ALA A 136 17.78 -40.63 -6.66
N PHE A 137 17.85 -40.01 -5.48
CA PHE A 137 18.50 -38.72 -5.27
C PHE A 137 19.43 -38.82 -4.06
N GLN A 138 20.38 -37.90 -3.96
CA GLN A 138 21.38 -37.88 -2.89
C GLN A 138 21.57 -36.45 -2.38
N ILE A 139 21.70 -36.31 -1.06
CA ILE A 139 21.97 -35.04 -0.38
C ILE A 139 23.17 -35.29 0.53
N ASP A 140 24.30 -34.66 0.20
CA ASP A 140 25.55 -34.66 0.99
C ASP A 140 25.99 -36.05 1.50
N GLY A 141 26.03 -37.03 0.60
CA GLY A 141 26.38 -38.42 0.95
C GLY A 141 25.20 -39.33 1.29
N ARG A 142 24.05 -38.79 1.68
CA ARG A 142 22.84 -39.58 2.02
C ARG A 142 22.02 -39.87 0.77
N ARG A 143 21.91 -41.14 0.40
CA ARG A 143 21.17 -41.61 -0.78
C ARG A 143 19.74 -42.03 -0.42
N PHE A 144 18.80 -41.59 -1.25
CA PHE A 144 17.38 -41.88 -1.17
C PHE A 144 16.95 -42.65 -2.41
N ILE A 145 16.39 -43.84 -2.24
CA ILE A 145 15.92 -44.67 -3.35
C ILE A 145 14.48 -44.29 -3.64
N ILE A 146 14.17 -43.91 -4.87
CA ILE A 146 12.81 -43.54 -5.28
C ILE A 146 12.05 -44.81 -5.64
N GLU A 147 10.97 -45.08 -4.92
CA GLU A 147 10.10 -46.23 -5.13
C GLU A 147 8.97 -45.88 -6.11
N GLN A 148 8.41 -44.68 -5.95
CA GLN A 148 7.35 -44.15 -6.82
C GLN A 148 7.47 -42.63 -6.89
N ALA A 149 7.33 -42.04 -8.07
CA ALA A 149 7.26 -40.59 -8.24
C ALA A 149 6.23 -40.22 -9.32
N GLY A 150 5.31 -39.32 -8.97
CA GLY A 150 4.28 -38.83 -9.88
C GLY A 150 3.78 -37.44 -9.50
N ALA A 151 2.74 -36.96 -10.19
CA ALA A 151 2.14 -35.65 -9.94
C ALA A 151 1.53 -35.51 -8.53
N SER A 152 1.00 -36.61 -7.98
CA SER A 152 0.33 -36.65 -6.67
C SER A 152 1.27 -36.85 -5.47
N GLY A 153 2.56 -37.12 -5.71
CA GLY A 153 3.50 -37.38 -4.63
C GLY A 153 4.71 -38.22 -5.02
N ILE A 154 5.57 -38.47 -4.03
CA ILE A 154 6.76 -39.30 -4.12
C ILE A 154 6.84 -40.25 -2.93
N ALA A 155 7.25 -41.49 -3.17
CA ALA A 155 7.65 -42.46 -2.16
C ALA A 155 9.13 -42.79 -2.34
N PHE A 156 9.88 -42.80 -1.25
CA PHE A 156 11.32 -43.07 -1.25
C PHE A 156 11.77 -43.73 0.05
N SER A 157 12.85 -44.50 0.00
CA SER A 157 13.43 -45.14 1.18
C SER A 157 14.82 -44.62 1.51
N MET A 158 15.11 -44.56 2.81
CA MET A 158 16.39 -44.17 3.39
C MET A 158 16.62 -44.95 4.68
N ALA A 159 17.81 -45.54 4.84
CA ALA A 159 18.21 -46.25 6.06
C ALA A 159 17.17 -47.28 6.57
N GLY A 160 16.51 -47.99 5.65
CA GLY A 160 15.52 -49.02 5.96
C GLY A 160 14.11 -48.50 6.31
N GLN A 161 13.85 -47.20 6.20
CA GLN A 161 12.54 -46.60 6.43
C GLN A 161 11.89 -46.15 5.12
N HIS A 162 10.58 -46.30 5.04
CA HIS A 162 9.79 -45.88 3.89
C HIS A 162 9.15 -44.51 4.15
N TRP A 163 9.41 -43.57 3.25
CA TRP A 163 8.88 -42.22 3.32
C TRP A 163 7.94 -41.99 2.14
N ARG A 164 6.85 -41.26 2.38
CA ARG A 164 5.95 -40.79 1.32
C ARG A 164 5.64 -39.32 1.54
N TYR A 165 5.70 -38.53 0.49
CA TYR A 165 5.38 -37.11 0.51
C TYR A 165 4.42 -36.78 -0.63
N ASP A 166 3.27 -36.19 -0.33
CA ASP A 166 2.19 -35.93 -1.30
C ASP A 166 2.12 -34.46 -1.77
N GLY A 167 3.16 -33.67 -1.48
CA GLY A 167 3.18 -32.21 -1.74
C GLY A 167 2.67 -31.37 -0.56
N ALA A 168 2.14 -31.99 0.49
CA ALA A 168 1.58 -31.29 1.65
C ALA A 168 1.93 -31.96 3.01
N THR A 169 1.99 -33.29 3.05
CA THR A 169 2.20 -34.09 4.26
C THR A 169 3.33 -35.10 4.04
N LEU A 170 4.24 -35.18 5.00
CA LEU A 170 5.24 -36.26 5.07
C LEU A 170 4.71 -37.43 5.89
N TYR A 171 4.82 -38.63 5.33
CA TYR A 171 4.51 -39.90 5.96
C TYR A 171 5.79 -40.71 6.14
N ARG A 172 5.88 -41.42 7.27
CA ARG A 172 6.94 -42.39 7.57
C ARG A 172 6.26 -43.71 7.90
N ASP A 173 6.60 -44.75 7.17
CA ASP A 173 6.05 -46.10 7.34
C ASP A 173 4.50 -46.09 7.39
N GLY A 174 3.89 -45.27 6.53
CA GLY A 174 2.45 -45.09 6.40
C GLY A 174 1.81 -44.08 7.37
N GLN A 175 2.52 -43.61 8.40
CA GLN A 175 1.99 -42.69 9.41
C GLN A 175 2.38 -41.23 9.13
N PRO A 176 1.45 -40.27 9.18
CA PRO A 176 1.75 -38.85 8.98
C PRO A 176 2.63 -38.32 10.12
N GLN A 177 3.68 -37.58 9.79
CA GLN A 177 4.57 -37.00 10.79
C GLN A 177 3.86 -35.91 11.62
N PRO A 178 4.21 -35.79 12.92
CA PRO A 178 3.67 -34.73 13.78
C PRO A 178 4.16 -33.36 13.32
N ALA A 179 3.39 -32.30 13.60
CA ALA A 179 3.86 -30.93 13.37
C ALA A 179 5.17 -30.67 14.11
N CYS A 180 6.03 -29.81 13.56
CA CYS A 180 7.28 -29.45 14.22
C CYS A 180 7.03 -28.75 15.57
N PRO A 181 7.94 -28.85 16.55
CA PRO A 181 7.77 -28.24 17.88
C PRO A 181 7.46 -26.74 17.78
N ASP A 182 8.17 -26.04 16.91
CA ASP A 182 8.12 -24.58 16.74
C ASP A 182 6.99 -24.12 15.79
N THR A 183 6.14 -25.05 15.30
CA THR A 183 5.05 -24.65 14.39
C THR A 183 3.92 -23.99 15.16
N HIS A 184 3.53 -22.80 14.71
CA HIS A 184 2.40 -22.03 15.22
C HIS A 184 1.06 -22.76 15.01
N LEU A 185 0.02 -22.34 15.74
CA LEU A 185 -1.27 -23.04 15.79
C LEU A 185 -1.96 -23.12 14.41
N GLY A 186 -1.84 -22.07 13.59
CA GLY A 186 -2.32 -22.05 12.20
C GLY A 186 -1.74 -23.19 11.35
N ALA A 187 -0.41 -23.30 11.27
CA ALA A 187 0.25 -24.39 10.58
C ALA A 187 -0.10 -25.78 11.15
N ARG A 188 -0.34 -25.91 12.46
CA ARG A 188 -0.84 -27.17 13.05
C ARG A 188 -2.24 -27.51 12.55
N LEU A 189 -3.14 -26.52 12.44
CA LEU A 189 -4.47 -26.70 11.84
C LEU A 189 -4.38 -27.03 10.35
N THR A 190 -3.49 -26.38 9.60
CA THR A 190 -3.24 -26.71 8.19
C THR A 190 -2.72 -28.13 8.02
N ALA A 191 -1.78 -28.56 8.87
CA ALA A 191 -1.30 -29.94 8.87
C ALA A 191 -2.43 -30.93 9.21
N LEU A 192 -3.35 -30.56 10.11
CA LEU A 192 -4.52 -31.36 10.42
C LEU A 192 -5.50 -31.37 9.24
N TRP A 193 -5.77 -30.24 8.59
CA TRP A 193 -6.59 -30.17 7.38
C TRP A 193 -6.03 -31.05 6.26
N ASN A 194 -4.73 -30.93 5.97
CA ASN A 194 -4.06 -31.69 4.91
C ASN A 194 -4.11 -33.21 5.11
N ARG A 195 -4.30 -33.69 6.34
CA ARG A 195 -4.48 -35.12 6.64
C ARG A 195 -5.86 -35.65 6.23
N TRP A 196 -6.88 -34.79 6.18
CA TRP A 196 -8.28 -35.18 5.94
C TRP A 196 -8.78 -34.71 4.59
N ALA A 197 -8.23 -33.61 4.07
CA ALA A 197 -8.66 -33.02 2.81
C ALA A 197 -8.21 -33.88 1.61
N PRO A 198 -9.04 -34.01 0.55
CA PRO A 198 -8.60 -34.62 -0.69
C PRO A 198 -7.47 -33.81 -1.32
N THR A 199 -6.58 -34.45 -2.09
CA THR A 199 -5.33 -33.88 -2.61
C THR A 199 -5.49 -32.56 -3.39
N ALA A 200 -6.65 -32.36 -4.03
CA ALA A 200 -6.99 -31.12 -4.74
C ALA A 200 -7.24 -29.91 -3.83
N LEU A 201 -7.55 -30.15 -2.55
CA LEU A 201 -7.84 -29.16 -1.52
C LEU A 201 -6.73 -29.06 -0.45
N THR A 202 -5.64 -29.81 -0.61
CA THR A 202 -4.50 -29.71 0.32
C THR A 202 -3.71 -28.44 0.04
N VAL A 203 -3.33 -27.76 1.13
CA VAL A 203 -2.45 -26.59 1.08
C VAL A 203 -1.02 -27.10 0.91
N ALA A 204 -0.36 -26.67 -0.17
CA ALA A 204 1.00 -27.11 -0.48
C ALA A 204 1.95 -26.70 0.66
N HIS A 205 2.71 -27.68 1.16
CA HIS A 205 3.66 -27.44 2.23
C HIS A 205 5.00 -28.09 1.85
N PRO A 206 6.05 -27.30 1.60
CA PRO A 206 7.32 -27.85 1.15
C PRO A 206 7.99 -28.69 2.23
N LEU A 207 8.57 -29.81 1.81
CA LEU A 207 9.42 -30.66 2.63
C LEU A 207 10.87 -30.18 2.53
N THR A 208 11.49 -29.90 3.66
CA THR A 208 12.89 -29.45 3.75
C THR A 208 13.78 -30.55 4.32
N PHE A 209 15.01 -30.66 3.82
CA PHE A 209 16.00 -31.65 4.26
C PHE A 209 17.11 -30.97 5.06
N GLY A 210 17.64 -31.67 6.07
CA GLY A 210 18.75 -31.19 6.90
C GLY A 210 18.37 -30.90 8.35
N GLY A 211 19.39 -30.71 9.19
CA GLY A 211 19.25 -30.59 10.64
C GLY A 211 18.94 -31.92 11.32
N ASN A 212 18.63 -31.88 12.62
CA ASN A 212 18.52 -33.10 13.44
C ASN A 212 17.08 -33.55 13.73
N LEU A 213 16.07 -32.92 13.12
CA LEU A 213 14.66 -33.12 13.47
C LEU A 213 13.85 -33.69 12.31
N HIS A 214 13.14 -34.79 12.57
CA HIS A 214 12.07 -35.29 11.69
C HIS A 214 10.72 -34.78 12.20
N CYS A 215 9.99 -34.03 11.38
CA CYS A 215 8.64 -33.55 11.68
C CYS A 215 7.87 -33.27 10.37
N GLY A 216 6.65 -32.73 10.49
CA GLY A 216 5.63 -32.68 9.44
C GLY A 216 6.12 -32.22 8.06
N ASN A 217 7.07 -31.29 8.02
CA ASN A 217 7.65 -30.74 6.81
C ASN A 217 9.19 -30.66 6.83
N ARG A 218 9.85 -31.37 7.76
CA ARG A 218 11.32 -31.42 7.87
C ARG A 218 11.79 -32.86 7.99
N LEU A 219 12.75 -33.24 7.16
CA LEU A 219 13.43 -34.53 7.25
C LEU A 219 14.87 -34.28 7.70
N GLY A 220 15.14 -34.62 8.97
CA GLY A 220 16.44 -34.47 9.58
C GLY A 220 17.50 -35.33 8.91
N LEU A 221 18.64 -34.72 8.60
CA LEU A 221 19.84 -35.38 8.14
C LEU A 221 20.98 -34.87 9.03
N PRO A 222 21.49 -35.71 9.96
CA PRO A 222 22.66 -35.37 10.75
C PRO A 222 23.79 -34.96 9.80
N ASP A 223 24.53 -33.92 10.18
CA ASP A 223 25.66 -33.35 9.44
C ASP A 223 25.30 -32.55 8.17
N VAL A 224 24.01 -32.41 7.84
CA VAL A 224 23.55 -31.54 6.74
C VAL A 224 22.87 -30.31 7.30
N THR A 225 23.19 -29.14 6.74
CA THR A 225 22.61 -27.86 7.16
C THR A 225 21.08 -27.84 6.95
N PRO A 226 20.29 -27.28 7.89
CA PRO A 226 18.85 -27.21 7.75
C PRO A 226 18.42 -26.50 6.45
N GLY A 227 17.58 -27.16 5.66
CA GLY A 227 17.06 -26.63 4.41
C GLY A 227 17.97 -26.83 3.20
N ALA A 228 19.04 -27.62 3.29
CA ALA A 228 20.01 -27.84 2.21
C ALA A 228 19.42 -28.38 0.89
N ALA A 229 18.27 -29.05 0.95
CA ALA A 229 17.43 -29.39 -0.19
C ALA A 229 15.95 -29.25 0.17
N ARG A 230 15.10 -29.10 -0.85
CA ARG A 230 13.65 -28.96 -0.69
C ARG A 230 12.88 -29.74 -1.76
N LEU A 231 11.85 -30.47 -1.33
CA LEU A 231 10.79 -30.98 -2.19
C LEU A 231 9.56 -30.09 -2.08
N ALA A 232 9.00 -29.69 -3.21
CA ALA A 232 7.78 -28.89 -3.27
C ALA A 232 6.89 -29.30 -4.44
N ARG A 233 5.59 -29.04 -4.30
CA ARG A 233 4.63 -29.15 -5.40
C ARG A 233 4.64 -27.84 -6.19
N GLU A 234 5.16 -27.88 -7.41
CA GLU A 234 5.24 -26.77 -8.36
C GLU A 234 4.58 -27.19 -9.68
N ASP A 235 3.64 -26.39 -10.19
CA ASP A 235 2.88 -26.67 -11.42
C ASP A 235 2.27 -28.09 -11.49
N GLY A 236 1.81 -28.59 -10.34
CA GLY A 236 1.22 -29.93 -10.22
C GLY A 236 2.22 -31.08 -10.22
N GLN A 237 3.52 -30.81 -10.14
CA GLN A 237 4.57 -31.82 -10.03
C GLN A 237 5.38 -31.69 -8.74
N ILE A 238 5.95 -32.80 -8.27
CA ILE A 238 6.92 -32.78 -7.17
C ILE A 238 8.32 -32.51 -7.72
N VAL A 239 8.87 -31.36 -7.34
CA VAL A 239 10.18 -30.88 -7.78
C VAL A 239 11.16 -30.92 -6.62
N LEU A 240 12.32 -31.53 -6.82
CA LEU A 240 13.47 -31.43 -5.93
C LEU A 240 14.29 -30.22 -6.31
N SER A 241 14.62 -29.39 -5.33
CA SER A 241 15.49 -28.24 -5.49
C SER A 241 16.64 -28.29 -4.49
N ALA A 242 17.83 -27.85 -4.91
CA ALA A 242 18.90 -27.50 -3.99
C ALA A 242 18.45 -26.27 -3.17
N GLY A 243 18.55 -26.38 -1.85
CA GLY A 243 17.99 -25.42 -0.89
C GLY A 243 19.03 -24.52 -0.22
N ASN A 244 18.68 -24.02 0.98
CA ASN A 244 19.09 -22.73 1.57
C ASN A 244 20.61 -22.45 1.59
N PRO A 245 21.06 -21.24 1.14
CA PRO A 245 22.44 -20.73 1.14
C PRO A 245 23.10 -20.36 2.47
N ASP A 246 22.37 -20.21 3.57
CA ASP A 246 22.96 -19.65 4.81
C ASP A 246 23.91 -20.61 5.53
N GLY A 247 24.07 -21.84 5.00
CA GLY A 247 25.00 -22.84 5.50
C GLY A 247 25.88 -23.43 4.39
N GLU A 248 26.77 -24.35 4.76
CA GLU A 248 27.62 -25.11 3.84
C GLU A 248 26.79 -25.69 2.67
N PRO A 249 27.23 -25.50 1.42
CA PRO A 249 26.50 -25.96 0.25
C PRO A 249 26.52 -27.49 0.13
N ALA A 250 25.43 -28.13 0.51
CA ALA A 250 25.26 -29.57 0.32
C ALA A 250 25.17 -29.93 -1.17
N ALA A 251 25.87 -30.99 -1.58
CA ALA A 251 25.71 -31.55 -2.92
C ALA A 251 24.34 -32.24 -3.06
N VAL A 252 23.55 -31.83 -4.07
CA VAL A 252 22.24 -32.44 -4.35
C VAL A 252 22.28 -33.10 -5.71
N GLN A 253 22.32 -34.42 -5.73
CA GLN A 253 22.43 -35.20 -6.95
C GLN A 253 21.14 -35.95 -7.24
N VAL A 254 20.80 -36.08 -8.52
CA VAL A 254 19.67 -36.88 -8.98
C VAL A 254 20.19 -37.93 -9.96
N GLN A 255 19.73 -39.17 -9.80
CA GLN A 255 20.15 -40.28 -10.64
C GLN A 255 19.04 -40.70 -11.59
N ARG A 256 19.34 -40.65 -12.90
CA ARG A 256 18.53 -41.27 -13.95
C ARG A 256 19.35 -42.40 -14.55
N ASP A 257 18.87 -43.63 -14.39
CA ASP A 257 19.60 -44.84 -14.76
C ASP A 257 21.01 -44.89 -14.15
N GLN A 258 22.08 -44.96 -14.95
CA GLN A 258 23.46 -44.94 -14.46
C GLN A 258 24.07 -43.53 -14.38
N LEU A 259 23.40 -42.49 -14.89
CA LEU A 259 23.91 -41.12 -14.85
C LEU A 259 23.45 -40.39 -13.58
N ALA A 260 24.41 -39.91 -12.79
CA ALA A 260 24.17 -38.98 -11.70
C ALA A 260 24.42 -37.54 -12.19
N SER A 261 23.46 -36.65 -11.95
CA SER A 261 23.58 -35.22 -12.25
C SER A 261 23.49 -34.41 -10.96
N ASP A 262 24.48 -33.57 -10.70
CA ASP A 262 24.44 -32.58 -9.61
C ASP A 262 23.58 -31.39 -10.03
N LEU A 263 22.50 -31.14 -9.28
CA LEU A 263 21.56 -30.06 -9.58
C LEU A 263 22.23 -28.68 -9.44
N ARG A 264 23.17 -28.50 -8.51
CA ARG A 264 23.85 -27.21 -8.31
C ARG A 264 24.84 -26.90 -9.44
N ARG A 265 25.42 -27.93 -10.06
CA ARG A 265 26.44 -27.80 -11.12
C ARG A 265 25.90 -28.08 -12.51
N GLN A 266 24.57 -28.09 -12.67
CA GLN A 266 23.94 -28.41 -13.93
C GLN A 266 24.22 -27.31 -14.97
N GLU A 267 24.76 -27.71 -16.12
CA GLU A 267 24.79 -26.90 -17.33
C GLU A 267 23.54 -27.18 -18.17
N VAL A 268 22.91 -26.12 -18.67
CA VAL A 268 21.73 -26.21 -19.53
C VAL A 268 21.97 -25.45 -20.83
N PRO A 269 21.64 -26.03 -22.00
CA PRO A 269 21.76 -25.33 -23.28
C PRO A 269 20.76 -24.19 -23.39
N LEU A 270 21.21 -23.06 -23.96
CA LEU A 270 20.40 -21.85 -24.16
C LEU A 270 19.62 -21.83 -25.48
N ALA A 271 19.78 -22.83 -26.35
CA ALA A 271 19.21 -22.82 -27.70
C ALA A 271 17.68 -22.60 -27.75
N SER A 272 16.94 -23.05 -26.73
CA SER A 272 15.49 -22.88 -26.62
C SER A 272 15.05 -21.67 -25.78
N ALA A 273 15.97 -21.08 -25.02
CA ALA A 273 15.65 -20.08 -24.02
C ALA A 273 15.39 -18.71 -24.66
N ARG A 274 14.24 -18.12 -24.37
CA ARG A 274 13.85 -16.78 -24.84
C ARG A 274 14.09 -15.69 -23.80
N ALA A 275 14.03 -16.06 -22.52
CA ALA A 275 14.31 -15.14 -21.45
C ALA A 275 14.99 -15.83 -20.27
N LEU A 276 15.64 -15.01 -19.46
CA LEU A 276 16.43 -15.40 -18.30
C LEU A 276 16.10 -14.44 -17.16
N VAL A 277 15.88 -14.95 -15.95
CA VAL A 277 15.71 -14.15 -14.75
C VAL A 277 16.88 -14.39 -13.80
N VAL A 278 17.57 -13.31 -13.44
CA VAL A 278 18.72 -13.29 -12.53
C VAL A 278 18.40 -12.35 -11.38
N GLY A 279 18.29 -12.89 -10.16
CA GLY A 279 17.73 -12.14 -9.04
C GLY A 279 16.29 -11.72 -9.36
N HIS A 280 16.05 -10.43 -9.56
CA HIS A 280 14.76 -9.88 -10.01
C HIS A 280 14.80 -9.25 -11.41
N THR A 281 15.97 -9.27 -12.06
CA THR A 281 16.17 -8.69 -13.39
C THR A 281 15.82 -9.74 -14.44
N ARG A 282 14.83 -9.45 -15.29
CA ARG A 282 14.49 -10.27 -16.45
C ARG A 282 15.26 -9.78 -17.67
N PHE A 283 15.89 -10.69 -18.38
CA PHE A 283 16.62 -10.48 -19.63
C PHE A 283 15.93 -11.25 -20.75
N GLU A 284 15.62 -10.57 -21.85
CA GLU A 284 15.26 -11.25 -23.10
C GLU A 284 16.55 -11.67 -23.81
N LEU A 285 16.59 -12.91 -24.28
CA LEU A 285 17.77 -13.52 -24.90
C LEU A 285 17.62 -13.55 -26.42
N THR A 286 18.68 -13.17 -27.12
CA THR A 286 18.80 -13.36 -28.57
C THR A 286 20.16 -13.94 -28.88
N LEU A 287 20.17 -15.13 -29.49
CA LEU A 287 21.39 -15.86 -29.86
C LEU A 287 21.69 -15.65 -31.35
N ALA A 288 22.91 -15.24 -31.66
CA ALA A 288 23.41 -15.06 -33.02
C ALA A 288 24.85 -15.59 -33.15
N GLY A 289 24.99 -16.90 -33.39
CA GLY A 289 26.30 -17.54 -33.56
C GLY A 289 27.18 -17.46 -32.30
N ASN A 290 28.25 -16.67 -32.36
CA ASN A 290 29.17 -16.43 -31.24
C ASN A 290 28.79 -15.23 -30.35
N GLU A 291 27.65 -14.59 -30.63
CA GLU A 291 27.11 -13.48 -29.84
C GLU A 291 25.81 -13.91 -29.13
N LEU A 292 25.76 -13.67 -27.81
CA LEU A 292 24.53 -13.69 -27.02
C LEU A 292 24.19 -12.25 -26.63
N THR A 293 23.03 -11.76 -27.08
CA THR A 293 22.47 -10.49 -26.65
C THR A 293 21.43 -10.71 -25.56
N MET A 294 21.55 -9.94 -24.47
CA MET A 294 20.63 -9.91 -23.34
C MET A 294 20.04 -8.51 -23.21
N THR A 295 18.72 -8.38 -23.32
CA THR A 295 18.01 -7.10 -23.19
C THR A 295 17.33 -7.06 -21.82
N PRO A 296 17.82 -6.27 -20.85
CA PRO A 296 17.22 -6.19 -19.53
C PRO A 296 15.89 -5.41 -19.55
N GLY A 297 14.88 -5.91 -18.83
CA GLY A 297 13.56 -5.27 -18.76
C GLY A 297 13.36 -4.33 -17.57
N ARG A 298 13.60 -4.80 -16.35
CA ARG A 298 13.37 -4.07 -15.08
C ARG A 298 14.35 -4.49 -14.00
N HIS A 299 14.45 -3.70 -12.92
CA HIS A 299 15.41 -3.91 -11.83
C HIS A 299 16.87 -3.85 -12.30
N ILE A 300 17.24 -2.72 -12.91
CA ILE A 300 18.55 -2.53 -13.56
C ILE A 300 19.33 -1.47 -12.79
N ALA A 301 20.61 -1.71 -12.54
CA ALA A 301 21.51 -0.74 -11.93
C ALA A 301 21.64 0.52 -12.79
N LEU A 302 21.65 1.68 -12.13
CA LEU A 302 21.81 2.99 -12.74
C LEU A 302 23.21 3.54 -12.50
N TYR A 303 23.80 4.13 -13.53
CA TYR A 303 25.14 4.69 -13.52
C TYR A 303 25.11 6.18 -13.84
N SER A 304 25.98 6.97 -13.20
CA SER A 304 26.09 8.41 -13.46
C SER A 304 26.76 8.74 -14.80
N ILE A 305 27.57 7.81 -15.32
CA ILE A 305 28.27 7.90 -16.59
C ILE A 305 28.08 6.61 -17.39
N PRO A 306 28.07 6.66 -18.74
CA PRO A 306 27.94 5.48 -19.58
C PRO A 306 29.29 4.75 -19.73
N GLN A 307 29.89 4.37 -18.61
CA GLN A 307 31.16 3.64 -18.58
C GLN A 307 31.18 2.62 -17.44
N ALA A 308 31.62 1.40 -17.74
CA ALA A 308 31.80 0.33 -16.77
C ALA A 308 33.07 -0.46 -17.12
N ARG A 309 33.75 -1.01 -16.11
CA ARG A 309 34.89 -1.92 -16.32
C ARG A 309 34.36 -3.33 -16.52
N LEU A 310 34.27 -3.78 -17.77
CA LEU A 310 33.71 -5.08 -18.12
C LEU A 310 34.81 -6.04 -18.61
N PRO A 311 34.63 -7.36 -18.45
CA PRO A 311 35.47 -8.35 -19.13
C PRO A 311 35.48 -8.13 -20.64
N SER A 312 36.56 -8.49 -21.34
CA SER A 312 36.67 -8.30 -22.80
C SER A 312 35.60 -9.05 -23.61
N ALA A 313 34.98 -10.07 -23.03
CA ALA A 313 33.89 -10.83 -23.63
C ALA A 313 32.52 -10.14 -23.49
N VAL A 314 32.40 -9.06 -22.72
CA VAL A 314 31.11 -8.42 -22.38
C VAL A 314 31.12 -6.96 -22.83
N GLU A 315 30.10 -6.58 -23.61
CA GLU A 315 29.91 -5.22 -24.08
C GLU A 315 28.52 -4.70 -23.70
N TRP A 316 28.43 -3.46 -23.24
CA TRP A 316 27.16 -2.79 -22.98
C TRP A 316 26.88 -1.74 -24.02
N ARG A 317 25.64 -1.75 -24.52
CA ARG A 317 25.07 -0.58 -25.19
C ARG A 317 24.33 0.26 -24.18
N TRP A 318 24.80 1.47 -23.95
CA TRP A 318 24.21 2.37 -22.98
C TRP A 318 22.95 3.06 -23.51
N GLN A 319 22.01 3.29 -22.60
CA GLN A 319 20.86 4.16 -22.80
C GLN A 319 20.69 5.06 -21.59
N GLN A 320 20.38 6.33 -21.85
CA GLN A 320 20.00 7.26 -20.81
C GLN A 320 18.56 7.00 -20.38
N ARG A 321 18.32 6.96 -19.06
CA ARG A 321 16.99 6.91 -18.46
C ARG A 321 16.20 8.15 -18.87
N THR A 322 15.05 7.95 -19.52
CA THR A 322 14.15 9.04 -19.90
C THR A 322 13.16 9.35 -18.77
N LEU A 323 13.15 10.60 -18.29
CA LEU A 323 12.22 11.06 -17.25
C LEU A 323 11.01 11.79 -17.84
N TRP A 324 11.21 12.44 -18.98
CA TRP A 324 10.24 13.27 -19.68
C TRP A 324 9.50 12.49 -20.76
N ASP A 325 10.25 11.70 -21.53
CA ASP A 325 9.73 10.87 -22.62
C ASP A 325 9.39 9.46 -22.14
N GLY A 326 8.25 8.94 -22.61
CA GLY A 326 7.82 7.57 -22.35
C GLY A 326 8.57 6.57 -23.23
N ALA A 327 8.98 5.43 -22.67
CA ALA A 327 9.71 4.38 -23.37
C ALA A 327 8.83 3.49 -24.29
N GLY A 328 7.56 3.87 -24.54
CA GLY A 328 6.60 3.07 -25.31
C GLY A 328 5.97 3.83 -26.48
N ASP A 329 4.96 3.22 -27.11
CA ASP A 329 4.30 3.74 -28.30
C ASP A 329 3.85 5.20 -28.13
N ARG A 330 4.46 6.10 -28.92
CA ARG A 330 4.25 7.56 -28.88
C ARG A 330 2.78 7.94 -28.99
N THR A 331 1.96 7.09 -29.58
CA THR A 331 0.51 7.29 -29.75
C THR A 331 -0.24 7.29 -28.41
N VAL A 332 0.02 6.31 -27.53
CA VAL A 332 -0.61 6.19 -26.22
C VAL A 332 -0.17 7.33 -25.30
N PHE A 333 1.10 7.69 -25.37
CA PHE A 333 1.65 8.85 -24.66
C PHE A 333 1.04 10.17 -25.13
N GLY A 334 0.94 10.37 -26.44
CA GLY A 334 0.28 11.52 -27.03
C GLY A 334 -1.18 11.63 -26.59
N ALA A 335 -1.93 10.52 -26.60
CA ALA A 335 -3.32 10.50 -26.15
C ALA A 335 -3.47 10.85 -24.66
N LEU A 336 -2.58 10.33 -23.80
CA LEU A 336 -2.60 10.62 -22.37
C LEU A 336 -2.20 12.08 -22.08
N ALA A 337 -1.20 12.61 -22.78
CA ALA A 337 -0.78 14.00 -22.68
C ALA A 337 -1.87 14.97 -23.17
N VAL A 338 -2.51 14.70 -24.30
CA VAL A 338 -3.63 15.48 -24.83
C VAL A 338 -4.83 15.42 -23.88
N GLY A 339 -5.14 14.25 -23.33
CA GLY A 339 -6.20 14.09 -22.33
C GLY A 339 -5.93 14.92 -21.07
N LEU A 340 -4.70 14.94 -20.57
CA LEU A 340 -4.30 15.75 -19.42
C LEU A 340 -4.29 17.25 -19.72
N ALA A 341 -3.86 17.66 -20.91
CA ALA A 341 -3.94 19.05 -21.37
C ALA A 341 -5.41 19.51 -21.46
N GLY A 342 -6.29 18.67 -22.02
CA GLY A 342 -7.73 18.90 -22.03
C GLY A 342 -8.31 19.04 -20.62
N LEU A 343 -7.84 18.23 -19.67
CA LEU A 343 -8.24 18.32 -18.26
C LEU A 343 -7.79 19.64 -17.61
N CYS A 344 -6.57 20.09 -17.88
CA CYS A 344 -6.07 21.39 -17.43
C CYS A 344 -6.87 22.56 -18.03
N LEU A 345 -7.25 22.47 -19.30
CA LEU A 345 -8.10 23.47 -19.97
C LEU A 345 -9.52 23.50 -19.39
N LEU A 346 -10.13 22.34 -19.15
CA LEU A 346 -11.44 22.25 -18.49
C LEU A 346 -11.40 22.79 -17.06
N PHE A 347 -10.29 22.58 -16.36
CA PHE A 347 -10.07 23.08 -15.00
C PHE A 347 -9.90 24.61 -14.97
N THR A 348 -9.06 25.16 -15.84
CA THR A 348 -8.86 26.62 -15.95
C THR A 348 -10.14 27.32 -16.38
N ALA A 349 -10.87 26.76 -17.35
CA ALA A 349 -12.20 27.25 -17.72
C ALA A 349 -13.16 27.28 -16.52
N ARG A 350 -13.16 26.24 -15.66
CA ARG A 350 -13.98 26.18 -14.45
C ARG A 350 -13.59 27.22 -13.40
N ILE A 351 -12.31 27.56 -13.25
CA ILE A 351 -11.87 28.60 -12.31
C ILE A 351 -12.23 30.00 -12.81
N ILE A 352 -12.03 30.26 -14.11
CA ILE A 352 -12.16 31.60 -14.71
C ILE A 352 -13.62 31.96 -14.99
N TRP A 353 -14.42 31.04 -15.54
CA TRP A 353 -15.76 31.37 -16.06
C TRP A 353 -16.85 31.44 -14.96
N VAL A 354 -16.65 30.74 -13.84
CA VAL A 354 -17.67 30.59 -12.79
C VAL A 354 -17.84 31.85 -11.92
N PRO A 355 -16.77 32.59 -11.55
CA PRO A 355 -16.92 33.90 -10.90
C PRO A 355 -17.48 34.96 -11.86
N ALA A 356 -17.01 34.99 -13.11
CA ALA A 356 -17.42 35.98 -14.11
C ALA A 356 -18.94 35.95 -14.39
N ALA A 357 -19.55 34.76 -14.46
CA ALA A 357 -20.99 34.59 -14.64
C ALA A 357 -21.83 35.05 -13.43
N LYS A 358 -21.27 35.06 -12.21
CA LYS A 358 -21.94 35.57 -11.01
C LYS A 358 -21.98 37.10 -10.97
N GLU A 359 -20.94 37.77 -11.48
CA GLU A 359 -20.85 39.24 -11.44
C GLU A 359 -21.54 39.92 -12.63
N THR A 360 -21.51 39.33 -13.83
CA THR A 360 -22.08 39.95 -15.05
C THR A 360 -23.58 39.72 -15.23
N GLY A 361 -24.15 38.62 -14.71
CA GLY A 361 -25.53 38.22 -14.99
C GLY A 361 -26.63 38.77 -14.06
N TRP A 362 -26.29 39.46 -12.96
CA TRP A 362 -27.29 39.87 -11.96
C TRP A 362 -27.71 41.34 -12.06
N ARG A 363 -26.96 42.19 -12.76
CA ARG A 363 -27.31 43.62 -12.93
C ARG A 363 -28.12 43.93 -14.19
N THR A 364 -28.03 43.10 -15.23
CA THR A 364 -28.76 43.31 -16.49
C THR A 364 -30.11 42.60 -16.55
N ALA A 365 -30.27 41.44 -15.89
CA ALA A 365 -31.52 40.69 -15.89
C ALA A 365 -32.65 41.30 -15.02
N ALA A 366 -32.31 42.19 -14.07
CA ALA A 366 -33.31 42.86 -13.23
C ALA A 366 -34.03 44.03 -13.94
N ARG A 367 -33.66 44.39 -15.18
CA ARG A 367 -34.23 45.54 -15.91
C ARG A 367 -35.13 45.18 -17.10
N TRP A 368 -35.30 43.89 -17.39
CA TRP A 368 -36.10 43.40 -18.54
C TRP A 368 -37.15 42.35 -18.13
N GLN A 369 -37.85 42.59 -17.02
CA GLN A 369 -38.99 41.76 -16.58
C GLN A 369 -40.30 42.54 -16.63
N THR A 370 -40.73 42.90 -17.83
CA THR A 370 -42.13 43.23 -18.12
C THR A 370 -42.53 42.56 -19.43
N GLY A 371 -43.17 41.39 -19.34
CA GLY A 371 -43.91 40.78 -20.46
C GLY A 371 -43.53 39.34 -20.81
N ALA A 372 -44.51 38.43 -20.69
CA ALA A 372 -44.58 37.09 -21.28
C ALA A 372 -43.73 35.93 -20.69
N GLY A 373 -44.28 35.28 -19.66
CA GLY A 373 -44.83 33.92 -19.79
C GLY A 373 -43.93 32.71 -20.08
N TRP A 374 -42.61 32.84 -20.19
CA TRP A 374 -41.72 31.66 -20.27
C TRP A 374 -41.16 31.35 -18.88
N GLN A 375 -41.44 30.14 -18.38
CA GLN A 375 -40.82 29.56 -17.20
C GLN A 375 -39.31 29.44 -17.45
N ALA A 376 -38.58 30.53 -17.19
CA ALA A 376 -37.14 30.53 -17.14
C ALA A 376 -36.73 29.55 -16.04
N ALA A 377 -36.40 28.32 -16.44
CA ALA A 377 -35.58 27.42 -15.65
C ALA A 377 -34.34 28.24 -15.23
N SER A 378 -34.38 28.71 -13.99
CA SER A 378 -33.52 29.75 -13.46
C SER A 378 -32.06 29.47 -13.82
N GLY A 379 -31.29 30.47 -14.26
CA GLY A 379 -29.88 30.28 -14.69
C GLY A 379 -28.99 29.55 -13.67
N ARG A 380 -29.41 29.43 -12.41
CA ARG A 380 -28.79 28.57 -11.39
C ARG A 380 -28.84 27.08 -11.71
N GLN A 381 -29.94 26.56 -12.26
CA GLN A 381 -30.07 25.15 -12.66
C GLN A 381 -29.18 24.82 -13.86
N ALA A 382 -29.08 25.73 -14.84
CA ALA A 382 -28.16 25.60 -15.95
C ALA A 382 -26.71 25.54 -15.45
N VAL A 383 -26.26 26.51 -14.65
CA VAL A 383 -24.90 26.54 -14.09
C VAL A 383 -24.58 25.28 -13.25
N ALA A 384 -25.54 24.78 -12.45
CA ALA A 384 -25.38 23.54 -11.70
C ALA A 384 -25.24 22.31 -12.62
N GLY A 385 -26.00 22.25 -13.71
CA GLY A 385 -25.89 21.21 -14.74
C GLY A 385 -24.52 21.20 -15.44
N TRP A 386 -24.02 22.37 -15.83
CA TRP A 386 -22.68 22.52 -16.41
C TRP A 386 -21.58 22.09 -15.42
N HIS A 387 -21.71 22.42 -14.14
CA HIS A 387 -20.76 21.97 -13.11
C HIS A 387 -20.77 20.46 -12.89
N ALA A 388 -21.96 19.84 -12.88
CA ALA A 388 -22.11 18.40 -12.76
C ALA A 388 -21.48 17.70 -13.97
N ALA A 389 -21.80 18.16 -15.18
CA ALA A 389 -21.20 17.65 -16.41
C ALA A 389 -19.68 17.80 -16.38
N ALA A 390 -19.15 18.99 -16.16
CA ALA A 390 -17.70 19.21 -16.09
C ALA A 390 -17.02 18.32 -15.04
N THR A 391 -17.67 18.07 -13.89
CA THR A 391 -17.14 17.15 -12.87
C THR A 391 -17.16 15.69 -13.33
N CYS A 392 -18.21 15.25 -14.01
CA CYS A 392 -18.25 13.92 -14.63
C CYS A 392 -17.16 13.74 -15.68
N TRP A 393 -17.02 14.71 -16.60
CA TRP A 393 -16.03 14.64 -17.67
C TRP A 393 -14.61 14.64 -17.13
N THR A 394 -14.28 15.58 -16.24
CA THR A 394 -12.95 15.62 -15.60
C THR A 394 -12.68 14.37 -14.77
N GLY A 395 -13.66 13.86 -14.01
CA GLY A 395 -13.54 12.62 -13.26
C GLY A 395 -13.34 11.39 -14.17
N GLY A 396 -14.12 11.27 -15.25
CA GLY A 396 -14.02 10.17 -16.20
C GLY A 396 -12.68 10.13 -16.92
N TRP A 397 -12.18 11.29 -17.38
CA TRP A 397 -10.85 11.40 -17.97
C TRP A 397 -9.74 11.07 -16.97
N LEU A 398 -9.83 11.58 -15.73
CA LEU A 398 -8.85 11.28 -14.69
C LEU A 398 -8.83 9.79 -14.33
N LEU A 399 -10.00 9.15 -14.29
CA LEU A 399 -10.13 7.71 -14.06
C LEU A 399 -9.49 6.90 -15.20
N ALA A 400 -9.81 7.26 -16.45
CA ALA A 400 -9.25 6.58 -17.63
C ALA A 400 -7.73 6.74 -17.70
N ALA A 401 -7.21 7.95 -17.47
CA ALA A 401 -5.77 8.21 -17.47
C ALA A 401 -5.05 7.46 -16.33
N GLY A 402 -5.63 7.44 -15.13
CA GLY A 402 -5.09 6.68 -14.00
C GLY A 402 -5.10 5.16 -14.24
N ALA A 403 -6.18 4.62 -14.79
CA ALA A 403 -6.29 3.21 -15.15
C ALA A 403 -5.29 2.83 -16.26
N ALA A 404 -5.19 3.65 -17.31
CA ALA A 404 -4.22 3.45 -18.39
C ALA A 404 -2.78 3.47 -17.87
N ALA A 405 -2.43 4.45 -17.02
CA ALA A 405 -1.11 4.54 -16.39
C ALA A 405 -0.78 3.27 -15.59
N LEU A 406 -1.74 2.74 -14.84
CA LEU A 406 -1.56 1.51 -14.06
C LEU A 406 -1.40 0.27 -14.94
N VAL A 407 -2.21 0.14 -15.99
CA VAL A 407 -2.15 -1.00 -16.94
C VAL A 407 -0.81 -0.98 -17.67
N LEU A 408 -0.40 0.17 -18.17
CA LEU A 408 0.89 0.36 -18.84
C LEU A 408 2.06 0.01 -17.92
N GLN A 409 2.02 0.45 -16.66
CA GLN A 409 3.02 0.09 -15.66
C GLN A 409 3.06 -1.43 -15.39
N ARG A 410 1.91 -2.10 -15.31
CA ARG A 410 1.83 -3.56 -15.16
C ARG A 410 2.33 -4.31 -16.40
N ALA A 411 2.13 -3.74 -17.58
CA ALA A 411 2.63 -4.28 -18.84
C ALA A 411 4.16 -4.07 -19.04
N GLY A 412 4.85 -3.41 -18.11
CA GLY A 412 6.29 -3.14 -18.22
C GLY A 412 6.64 -1.87 -19.00
N HIS A 413 5.65 -1.07 -19.39
CA HIS A 413 5.82 0.18 -20.13
C HIS A 413 5.31 1.37 -19.29
N PRO A 414 5.91 1.66 -18.12
CA PRO A 414 5.39 2.70 -17.24
C PRO A 414 5.32 4.06 -17.95
N PRO A 415 4.34 4.92 -17.60
CA PRO A 415 4.29 6.25 -18.15
C PRO A 415 5.53 7.06 -17.74
N SER A 416 5.89 8.11 -18.49
CA SER A 416 6.99 8.97 -18.08
C SER A 416 6.70 9.62 -16.72
N VAL A 417 7.75 9.95 -15.97
CA VAL A 417 7.60 10.53 -14.63
C VAL A 417 6.91 11.89 -14.70
N ALA A 418 7.18 12.67 -15.76
CA ALA A 418 6.48 13.92 -16.05
C ALA A 418 4.96 13.73 -16.24
N CYS A 419 4.53 12.69 -16.98
CA CYS A 419 3.11 12.36 -17.12
C CYS A 419 2.48 11.98 -15.77
N SER A 420 3.17 11.19 -14.94
CA SER A 420 2.70 10.85 -13.59
C SER A 420 2.61 12.08 -12.67
N LEU A 421 3.55 13.03 -12.77
CA LEU A 421 3.47 14.31 -12.08
C LEU A 421 2.23 15.10 -12.50
N LEU A 422 2.02 15.27 -13.81
CA LEU A 422 0.86 15.99 -14.32
C LEU A 422 -0.45 15.33 -13.87
N LEU A 423 -0.51 14.00 -13.92
CA LEU A 423 -1.65 13.21 -13.44
C LEU A 423 -1.92 13.45 -11.94
N ALA A 424 -0.88 13.44 -11.11
CA ALA A 424 -0.99 13.73 -9.68
C ALA A 424 -1.42 15.18 -9.41
N CYS A 425 -0.83 16.16 -10.10
CA CYS A 425 -1.22 17.57 -10.02
C CYS A 425 -2.70 17.76 -10.37
N CYS A 426 -3.17 17.12 -11.45
CA CYS A 426 -4.58 17.13 -11.84
C CYS A 426 -5.50 16.56 -10.75
N ALA A 427 -5.11 15.45 -10.13
CA ALA A 427 -5.87 14.86 -9.03
C ALA A 427 -5.95 15.81 -7.80
N LEU A 428 -4.82 16.40 -7.38
CA LEU A 428 -4.79 17.38 -6.29
C LEU A 428 -5.63 18.62 -6.63
N ALA A 429 -5.56 19.09 -7.86
CA ALA A 429 -6.33 20.23 -8.35
C ALA A 429 -7.85 19.96 -8.27
N VAL A 430 -8.33 18.76 -8.62
CA VAL A 430 -9.75 18.37 -8.50
C VAL A 430 -10.26 18.50 -7.05
N TRP A 431 -9.44 18.15 -6.05
CA TRP A 431 -9.80 18.38 -4.65
C TRP A 431 -9.90 19.87 -4.30
N LEU A 432 -8.97 20.69 -4.80
CA LEU A 432 -8.94 22.13 -4.55
C LEU A 432 -10.04 22.91 -5.29
N ALA A 433 -10.50 22.45 -6.46
CA ALA A 433 -11.57 23.08 -7.24
C ALA A 433 -12.97 22.51 -6.97
N SER A 434 -13.07 21.54 -6.07
CA SER A 434 -14.36 21.00 -5.64
C SER A 434 -15.27 22.13 -5.14
N PRO A 435 -16.56 22.19 -5.55
CA PRO A 435 -17.44 23.29 -5.16
C PRO A 435 -17.72 23.23 -3.66
N GLY A 436 -17.54 24.36 -2.97
CA GLY A 436 -17.82 24.51 -1.54
C GLY A 436 -16.66 25.15 -0.77
N ARG A 437 -16.77 25.16 0.55
CA ARG A 437 -15.67 25.57 1.43
C ARG A 437 -14.65 24.45 1.51
N LEU A 438 -13.38 24.78 1.31
CA LEU A 438 -12.28 23.86 1.58
C LEU A 438 -12.26 23.58 3.08
N SER A 439 -12.59 22.34 3.46
CA SER A 439 -12.58 21.95 4.87
C SER A 439 -11.14 21.72 5.34
N LEU A 440 -10.88 21.97 6.62
CA LEU A 440 -9.58 21.70 7.25
C LEU A 440 -9.01 20.30 6.93
N PRO A 441 -9.78 19.19 7.06
CA PRO A 441 -9.23 17.87 6.76
C PRO A 441 -8.92 17.68 5.27
N VAL A 442 -9.70 18.26 4.35
CA VAL A 442 -9.37 18.17 2.91
C VAL A 442 -8.13 19.00 2.58
N ALA A 443 -8.01 20.21 3.15
CA ALA A 443 -6.81 21.04 3.00
C ALA A 443 -5.55 20.31 3.49
N ALA A 444 -5.60 19.79 4.72
CA ALA A 444 -4.50 19.04 5.31
C ALA A 444 -4.15 17.80 4.47
N ALA A 445 -5.15 17.02 4.03
CA ALA A 445 -4.91 15.82 3.23
C ALA A 445 -4.25 16.11 1.88
N VAL A 446 -4.65 17.18 1.18
CA VAL A 446 -4.02 17.55 -0.11
C VAL A 446 -2.55 17.97 0.10
N ILE A 447 -2.24 18.68 1.19
CA ILE A 447 -0.86 19.01 1.57
C ILE A 447 -0.06 17.73 1.87
N LEU A 448 -0.63 16.81 2.65
CA LEU A 448 0.01 15.54 2.99
C LEU A 448 0.27 14.70 1.74
N LEU A 449 -0.71 14.58 0.83
CA LEU A 449 -0.56 13.88 -0.44
C LEU A 449 0.54 14.49 -1.31
N ALA A 450 0.57 15.82 -1.45
CA ALA A 450 1.61 16.50 -2.23
C ALA A 450 3.01 16.31 -1.61
N THR A 451 3.10 16.28 -0.27
CA THR A 451 4.35 16.04 0.46
C THR A 451 4.83 14.60 0.28
N GLY A 452 3.96 13.60 0.39
CA GLY A 452 4.34 12.21 0.17
C GLY A 452 4.70 11.88 -1.27
N LEU A 453 4.00 12.48 -2.24
CA LEU A 453 4.38 12.36 -3.65
C LEU A 453 5.77 12.94 -3.91
N LEU A 454 6.12 14.07 -3.27
CA LEU A 454 7.48 14.63 -3.35
C LEU A 454 8.51 13.67 -2.74
N ALA A 455 8.25 13.14 -1.54
CA ALA A 455 9.15 12.19 -0.88
C ALA A 455 9.36 10.91 -1.72
N GLN A 456 8.30 10.35 -2.28
CA GLN A 456 8.36 9.17 -3.15
C GLN A 456 9.08 9.45 -4.47
N LEU A 457 8.91 10.64 -5.04
CA LEU A 457 9.64 11.07 -6.22
C LEU A 457 11.14 11.18 -5.93
N GLU A 458 11.52 11.77 -4.79
CA GLU A 458 12.93 11.85 -4.39
C GLU A 458 13.55 10.47 -4.17
N LEU A 459 12.84 9.56 -3.49
CA LEU A 459 13.22 8.15 -3.38
C LEU A 459 13.46 7.52 -4.75
N GLY A 460 12.52 7.71 -5.69
CA GLY A 460 12.63 7.14 -7.03
C GLY A 460 13.76 7.74 -7.88
N LEU A 461 13.99 9.06 -7.79
CA LEU A 461 15.01 9.74 -8.57
C LEU A 461 16.43 9.42 -8.08
N GLY A 462 16.61 9.37 -6.76
CA GLY A 462 17.91 9.17 -6.14
C GLY A 462 18.29 7.71 -5.87
N ALA A 463 17.42 6.76 -6.22
CA ALA A 463 17.74 5.33 -6.23
C ALA A 463 18.73 4.96 -7.32
N ASP A 464 19.55 3.95 -7.03
CA ASP A 464 20.54 3.32 -7.90
C ASP A 464 19.95 2.22 -8.80
N GLU A 465 18.63 2.05 -8.78
CA GLU A 465 17.92 1.03 -9.55
C GLU A 465 16.72 1.61 -10.31
N SER A 466 16.55 1.18 -11.56
CA SER A 466 15.55 1.69 -12.50
C SER A 466 14.10 1.53 -12.05
N SER A 467 13.80 0.56 -11.19
CA SER A 467 12.43 0.19 -10.81
C SER A 467 11.81 1.12 -9.75
N TRP A 468 12.60 1.90 -9.02
CA TRP A 468 12.11 2.65 -7.84
C TRP A 468 11.09 3.75 -8.18
N LEU A 469 11.16 4.34 -9.37
CA LEU A 469 10.15 5.30 -9.83
C LEU A 469 8.75 4.70 -9.96
N ARG A 470 8.65 3.36 -9.99
CA ARG A 470 7.38 2.63 -10.00
C ARG A 470 6.51 3.01 -8.81
N TYR A 471 7.08 3.20 -7.62
CA TYR A 471 6.32 3.54 -6.41
C TYR A 471 5.59 4.88 -6.56
N TYR A 472 6.31 5.93 -6.97
CA TYR A 472 5.73 7.24 -7.25
C TYR A 472 4.67 7.18 -8.37
N GLN A 473 4.97 6.53 -9.49
CA GLN A 473 4.05 6.42 -10.63
C GLN A 473 2.78 5.65 -10.27
N LYS A 474 2.90 4.58 -9.47
CA LYS A 474 1.77 3.78 -8.97
C LYS A 474 0.91 4.64 -8.04
N SER A 475 1.51 5.37 -7.09
CA SER A 475 0.81 6.29 -6.20
C SER A 475 0.07 7.40 -6.95
N ALA A 476 0.70 8.00 -7.97
CA ALA A 476 0.07 9.00 -8.82
C ALA A 476 -1.16 8.45 -9.58
N ALA A 477 -1.04 7.26 -10.17
CA ALA A 477 -2.14 6.58 -10.85
C ALA A 477 -3.29 6.24 -9.88
N MET A 478 -2.97 5.70 -8.71
CA MET A 478 -3.96 5.35 -7.67
C MET A 478 -4.65 6.60 -7.09
N LEU A 479 -3.91 7.70 -6.92
CA LEU A 479 -4.48 8.98 -6.50
C LEU A 479 -5.49 9.50 -7.52
N ALA A 480 -5.16 9.41 -8.81
CA ALA A 480 -6.05 9.83 -9.89
C ALA A 480 -7.35 9.00 -9.91
N ILE A 481 -7.23 7.66 -9.87
CA ILE A 481 -8.37 6.74 -9.79
C ILE A 481 -9.22 7.06 -8.54
N GLY A 482 -8.60 7.10 -7.37
CA GLY A 482 -9.29 7.34 -6.10
C GLY A 482 -9.97 8.71 -6.05
N THR A 483 -9.33 9.75 -6.59
CA THR A 483 -9.89 11.11 -6.69
C THR A 483 -11.09 11.15 -7.65
N ALA A 484 -11.00 10.48 -8.79
CA ALA A 484 -12.09 10.38 -9.74
C ALA A 484 -13.30 9.67 -9.13
N LEU A 485 -13.09 8.51 -8.50
CA LEU A 485 -14.13 7.77 -7.79
C LEU A 485 -14.75 8.61 -6.66
N ALA A 486 -13.94 9.32 -5.89
CA ALA A 486 -14.41 10.23 -4.84
C ALA A 486 -15.20 11.41 -5.40
N ALA A 487 -14.81 11.98 -6.54
CA ALA A 487 -15.56 13.05 -7.22
C ALA A 487 -16.92 12.54 -7.72
N SER A 488 -16.95 11.38 -8.37
CA SER A 488 -18.17 10.72 -8.84
C SER A 488 -19.12 10.37 -7.69
N CYS A 489 -18.58 9.81 -6.59
CA CYS A 489 -19.36 9.50 -5.39
C CYS A 489 -19.99 10.77 -4.80
N ARG A 490 -19.21 11.85 -4.66
CA ARG A 490 -19.73 13.15 -4.16
C ARG A 490 -20.83 13.71 -5.06
N LEU A 491 -20.66 13.62 -6.37
CA LEU A 491 -21.68 14.07 -7.33
C LEU A 491 -22.94 13.22 -7.20
N TRP A 492 -22.80 11.90 -7.14
CA TRP A 492 -23.93 10.99 -6.94
C TRP A 492 -24.70 11.28 -5.64
N VAL A 493 -24.00 11.48 -4.52
CA VAL A 493 -24.62 11.86 -3.23
C VAL A 493 -25.36 13.19 -3.35
N ARG A 494 -24.81 14.19 -4.05
CA ARG A 494 -25.46 15.49 -4.27
C ARG A 494 -26.72 15.36 -5.13
N LEU A 495 -26.68 14.55 -6.19
CA LEU A 495 -27.82 14.32 -7.08
C LEU A 495 -28.95 13.55 -6.39
N GLN A 496 -28.63 12.58 -5.54
CA GLN A 496 -29.62 11.81 -4.79
C GLN A 496 -30.27 12.61 -3.64
N GLY A 497 -29.59 13.65 -3.12
CA GLY A 497 -30.09 14.47 -2.01
C GLY A 497 -30.39 13.64 -0.75
N SER A 498 -31.35 14.07 0.08
CA SER A 498 -31.78 13.33 1.28
C SER A 498 -32.70 12.13 1.00
N ARG A 499 -32.76 11.65 -0.26
CA ARG A 499 -33.77 10.67 -0.70
C ARG A 499 -33.34 9.20 -0.58
N MET A 500 -32.10 8.90 -0.23
CA MET A 500 -31.68 7.49 -0.09
C MET A 500 -32.48 6.79 1.02
N PRO A 501 -33.27 5.74 0.69
CA PRO A 501 -33.98 4.98 1.70
C PRO A 501 -32.97 4.21 2.56
N GLN A 502 -33.21 4.16 3.88
CA GLN A 502 -32.36 3.45 4.84
C GLN A 502 -32.09 1.99 4.40
N ARG A 503 -33.13 1.31 3.91
CA ARG A 503 -33.04 -0.05 3.36
C ARG A 503 -32.06 -0.16 2.19
N GLY A 504 -31.98 0.87 1.34
CA GLY A 504 -30.99 0.91 0.25
C GLY A 504 -29.56 1.02 0.78
N VAL A 505 -29.35 1.77 1.86
CA VAL A 505 -28.04 1.85 2.53
C VAL A 505 -27.69 0.53 3.23
N GLU A 506 -28.65 -0.15 3.85
CA GLU A 506 -28.45 -1.48 4.45
C GLU A 506 -28.01 -2.51 3.40
N TRP A 507 -28.66 -2.55 2.24
CA TRP A 507 -28.24 -3.40 1.12
C TRP A 507 -26.84 -3.04 0.61
N LEU A 508 -26.54 -1.75 0.48
CA LEU A 508 -25.21 -1.29 0.07
C LEU A 508 -24.14 -1.69 1.07
N LEU A 509 -24.39 -1.54 2.37
CA LEU A 509 -23.47 -1.93 3.44
C LEU A 509 -23.27 -3.45 3.48
N MET A 510 -24.33 -4.23 3.27
CA MET A 510 -24.24 -5.68 3.23
C MET A 510 -23.43 -6.14 2.01
N LEU A 511 -23.70 -5.58 0.82
CA LEU A 511 -22.91 -5.86 -0.38
C LEU A 511 -21.44 -5.48 -0.17
N PHE A 512 -21.19 -4.30 0.42
CA PHE A 512 -19.85 -3.82 0.71
C PHE A 512 -19.09 -4.74 1.68
N ALA A 513 -19.75 -5.17 2.76
CA ALA A 513 -19.19 -6.12 3.72
C ALA A 513 -18.94 -7.49 3.07
N ALA A 514 -19.85 -7.98 2.23
CA ALA A 514 -19.69 -9.24 1.51
C ALA A 514 -18.50 -9.21 0.54
N VAL A 515 -18.34 -8.11 -0.21
CA VAL A 515 -17.17 -7.90 -1.09
C VAL A 515 -15.88 -7.83 -0.28
N ALA A 516 -15.87 -7.12 0.85
CA ALA A 516 -14.70 -7.04 1.72
C ALA A 516 -14.33 -8.41 2.32
N LEU A 517 -15.30 -9.21 2.76
CA LEU A 517 -15.06 -10.57 3.26
C LEU A 517 -14.57 -11.51 2.15
N ALA A 518 -15.15 -11.46 0.95
CA ALA A 518 -14.69 -12.24 -0.18
C ALA A 518 -13.24 -11.89 -0.56
N ALA A 519 -12.89 -10.60 -0.51
CA ALA A 519 -11.53 -10.15 -0.78
C ALA A 519 -10.55 -10.58 0.34
N LEU A 520 -10.94 -10.53 1.62
CA LEU A 520 -10.14 -11.07 2.72
C LEU A 520 -9.95 -12.58 2.61
N ALA A 521 -11.01 -13.33 2.27
CA ALA A 521 -10.91 -14.76 2.02
C ALA A 521 -9.95 -15.05 0.87
N ALA A 522 -10.00 -14.25 -0.21
CA ALA A 522 -9.05 -14.37 -1.30
C ALA A 522 -7.60 -14.10 -0.84
N GLN A 523 -7.38 -13.14 0.07
CA GLN A 523 -6.06 -12.89 0.65
C GLN A 523 -5.57 -14.07 1.49
N VAL A 524 -6.45 -14.69 2.29
CA VAL A 524 -6.08 -15.87 3.09
C VAL A 524 -5.78 -17.09 2.20
N LEU A 525 -6.52 -17.26 1.11
CA LEU A 525 -6.40 -18.44 0.25
C LEU A 525 -5.26 -18.35 -0.78
N TRP A 526 -5.00 -17.16 -1.31
CA TRP A 526 -4.08 -16.96 -2.44
C TRP A 526 -3.09 -15.80 -2.23
N GLY A 527 -3.23 -15.01 -1.17
CA GLY A 527 -2.42 -13.83 -0.93
C GLY A 527 -1.28 -14.07 0.05
N ASP A 528 -0.45 -13.04 0.20
CA ASP A 528 0.63 -12.95 1.18
C ASP A 528 0.48 -11.65 2.03
N GLU A 529 1.54 -11.25 2.72
CA GLU A 529 1.63 -10.00 3.50
C GLU A 529 1.35 -8.75 2.64
N THR A 530 1.66 -8.82 1.34
CA THR A 530 1.44 -7.73 0.37
C THR A 530 0.06 -7.79 -0.29
N GLY A 531 -0.70 -8.86 -0.03
CA GLY A 531 -2.09 -9.04 -0.43
C GLY A 531 -2.26 -9.96 -1.65
N VAL A 532 -3.25 -9.65 -2.50
CA VAL A 532 -3.55 -10.40 -3.73
C VAL A 532 -3.30 -9.49 -4.92
N PHE A 533 -2.34 -9.84 -5.78
CA PHE A 533 -1.94 -9.04 -6.95
C PHE A 533 -1.51 -7.59 -6.62
N ASP A 534 -0.68 -7.40 -5.59
CA ASP A 534 -0.23 -6.10 -5.06
C ASP A 534 -1.38 -5.18 -4.53
N LEU A 535 -2.54 -5.76 -4.23
CA LEU A 535 -3.67 -5.08 -3.59
C LEU A 535 -3.91 -5.74 -2.24
N GLN A 536 -4.06 -4.94 -1.18
CA GLN A 536 -4.36 -5.42 0.16
C GLN A 536 -5.86 -5.26 0.49
N PRO A 537 -6.67 -6.34 0.40
CA PRO A 537 -8.08 -6.35 0.80
C PRO A 537 -8.38 -5.80 2.19
N VAL A 538 -7.43 -5.93 3.12
CA VAL A 538 -7.57 -5.43 4.50
C VAL A 538 -7.94 -3.94 4.54
N GLU A 539 -7.46 -3.13 3.59
CA GLU A 539 -7.75 -1.70 3.54
C GLU A 539 -9.23 -1.43 3.25
N LEU A 540 -9.83 -2.22 2.36
CA LEU A 540 -11.25 -2.19 2.08
C LEU A 540 -12.07 -2.67 3.29
N ALA A 541 -11.59 -3.70 3.98
CA ALA A 541 -12.24 -4.24 5.17
C ALA A 541 -12.26 -3.25 6.34
N LYS A 542 -11.21 -2.43 6.54
CA LYS A 542 -11.20 -1.34 7.54
C LYS A 542 -12.35 -0.35 7.32
N LEU A 543 -12.62 0.02 6.07
CA LEU A 543 -13.75 0.87 5.73
C LEU A 543 -15.09 0.17 5.93
N ALA A 544 -15.21 -1.10 5.53
CA ALA A 544 -16.44 -1.87 5.71
C ALA A 544 -16.81 -2.02 7.19
N LEU A 545 -15.82 -2.37 8.03
CA LEU A 545 -15.97 -2.43 9.48
C LEU A 545 -16.42 -1.07 10.05
N THR A 546 -15.78 0.02 9.62
CA THR A 546 -16.12 1.37 10.08
C THR A 546 -17.56 1.74 9.70
N ALA A 547 -17.96 1.49 8.45
CA ALA A 547 -19.30 1.83 7.97
C ALA A 547 -20.39 0.97 8.62
N LEU A 548 -20.16 -0.34 8.78
CA LEU A 548 -21.08 -1.26 9.44
C LEU A 548 -21.25 -0.90 10.93
N THR A 549 -20.14 -0.65 11.64
CA THR A 549 -20.18 -0.23 13.05
C THR A 549 -20.89 1.11 13.21
N ALA A 550 -20.62 2.07 12.31
CA ALA A 550 -21.29 3.36 12.31
C ALA A 550 -22.81 3.23 12.12
N HIS A 551 -23.25 2.32 11.26
CA HIS A 551 -24.66 2.02 11.05
C HIS A 551 -25.31 1.45 12.31
N CYS A 552 -24.72 0.40 12.92
CA CYS A 552 -25.25 -0.23 14.12
C CYS A 552 -25.34 0.75 15.30
N LEU A 553 -24.31 1.58 15.50
CA LEU A 553 -24.31 2.61 16.54
C LEU A 553 -25.34 3.71 16.24
N ALA A 554 -25.48 4.15 14.98
CA ALA A 554 -26.47 5.15 14.60
C ALA A 554 -27.92 4.69 14.83
N LEU A 555 -28.22 3.40 14.59
CA LEU A 555 -29.51 2.79 14.92
C LEU A 555 -29.74 2.76 16.43
N ARG A 556 -28.74 2.32 17.21
CA ARG A 556 -28.83 2.25 18.67
C ARG A 556 -29.20 3.59 19.31
N PHE A 557 -28.63 4.69 18.84
CA PHE A 557 -28.95 6.03 19.34
C PHE A 557 -30.34 6.53 18.96
N GLY A 558 -30.99 5.94 17.96
CA GLY A 558 -32.39 6.21 17.63
C GLY A 558 -33.38 5.62 18.64
N TRP A 559 -32.95 4.68 19.47
CA TRP A 559 -33.82 3.83 20.29
C TRP A 559 -34.18 4.38 21.68
N ARG A 560 -34.09 5.68 21.91
CA ARG A 560 -34.34 6.28 23.24
C ARG A 560 -35.77 6.09 23.78
N HIS A 561 -36.67 5.42 23.06
CA HIS A 561 -38.09 5.26 23.39
C HIS A 561 -38.58 3.78 23.37
N GLY A 562 -37.70 2.78 23.56
CA GLY A 562 -38.05 1.35 23.55
C GLY A 562 -38.23 0.70 24.94
N PRO A 563 -38.76 -0.55 25.02
CA PRO A 563 -39.26 -1.18 26.26
C PRO A 563 -38.25 -1.21 27.43
N HIS A 564 -38.77 -1.07 28.65
CA HIS A 564 -38.00 -0.85 29.87
C HIS A 564 -37.30 -2.09 30.48
N HIS A 565 -37.46 -3.29 29.94
CA HIS A 565 -36.83 -4.49 30.51
C HIS A 565 -35.36 -4.66 30.07
N TRP A 566 -34.50 -5.05 31.02
CA TRP A 566 -33.04 -5.13 30.85
C TRP A 566 -32.57 -6.29 29.94
N PRO A 567 -33.11 -7.53 30.04
CA PRO A 567 -32.69 -8.67 29.21
C PRO A 567 -32.95 -8.43 27.72
N ASP A 568 -34.13 -7.91 27.41
CA ASP A 568 -34.58 -7.50 26.07
C ASP A 568 -33.70 -6.43 25.42
N ARG A 569 -33.10 -5.56 26.24
CA ARG A 569 -32.20 -4.50 25.77
C ARG A 569 -30.84 -5.07 25.39
N VAL A 570 -30.32 -6.05 26.15
CA VAL A 570 -29.04 -6.70 25.86
C VAL A 570 -29.15 -7.56 24.60
N LEU A 571 -30.18 -8.40 24.49
CA LEU A 571 -30.36 -9.30 23.35
C LEU A 571 -30.54 -8.53 22.03
N ARG A 572 -31.36 -7.47 22.03
CA ARG A 572 -31.53 -6.59 20.85
C ARG A 572 -30.27 -5.80 20.51
N TRP A 573 -29.47 -5.41 21.50
CA TRP A 573 -28.19 -4.75 21.26
C TRP A 573 -27.18 -5.71 20.63
N LEU A 574 -27.13 -6.94 21.13
CA LEU A 574 -26.26 -7.99 20.61
C LEU A 574 -26.65 -8.37 19.17
N GLN A 575 -27.94 -8.44 18.84
CA GLN A 575 -28.42 -8.65 17.46
C GLN A 575 -28.00 -7.54 16.49
N LEU A 576 -28.00 -6.28 16.93
CA LEU A 576 -27.51 -5.16 16.12
C LEU A 576 -25.99 -5.16 15.97
N ALA A 577 -25.27 -5.46 17.04
CA ALA A 577 -23.81 -5.40 17.08
C ALA A 577 -23.17 -6.64 16.45
N ALA A 578 -23.88 -7.78 16.42
CA ALA A 578 -23.38 -9.07 15.95
C ALA A 578 -22.76 -9.01 14.56
N PRO A 579 -23.32 -8.34 13.54
CA PRO A 579 -22.67 -8.23 12.23
C PRO A 579 -21.31 -7.52 12.30
N ALA A 580 -21.19 -6.44 13.09
CA ALA A 580 -19.95 -5.71 13.24
C ALA A 580 -18.92 -6.49 14.08
N LEU A 581 -19.37 -7.17 15.13
CA LEU A 581 -18.52 -8.01 15.99
C LEU A 581 -18.02 -9.25 15.25
N LEU A 582 -18.88 -9.89 14.46
CA LEU A 582 -18.51 -11.01 13.61
C LEU A 582 -17.51 -10.57 12.54
N PHE A 583 -17.75 -9.44 11.88
CA PHE A 583 -16.81 -8.90 10.91
C PHE A 583 -15.46 -8.56 11.56
N LEU A 584 -15.47 -7.95 12.74
CA LEU A 584 -14.25 -7.66 13.51
C LEU A 584 -13.49 -8.95 13.86
N ALA A 585 -14.19 -9.99 14.29
CA ALA A 585 -13.59 -11.28 14.62
C ALA A 585 -12.99 -11.97 13.39
N LEU A 586 -13.72 -12.00 12.28
CA LEU A 586 -13.25 -12.58 11.01
C LEU A 586 -12.06 -11.81 10.44
N LEU A 587 -12.07 -10.49 10.54
CA LEU A 587 -10.94 -9.65 10.17
C LEU A 587 -9.73 -9.96 11.06
N GLY A 588 -9.89 -9.99 12.38
CA GLY A 588 -8.81 -10.34 13.31
C GLY A 588 -8.24 -11.73 13.07
N LEU A 589 -9.10 -12.73 12.81
CA LEU A 589 -8.67 -14.09 12.48
C LEU A 589 -7.89 -14.16 11.17
N ALA A 590 -8.38 -13.49 10.12
CA ALA A 590 -7.70 -13.42 8.84
C ALA A 590 -6.31 -12.76 8.97
N LEU A 591 -6.17 -11.75 9.81
CA LEU A 591 -4.91 -11.03 10.01
C LEU A 591 -3.87 -11.90 10.75
N VAL A 592 -4.29 -12.61 11.79
CA VAL A 592 -3.43 -13.56 12.51
C VAL A 592 -2.97 -14.69 11.59
N GLN A 593 -3.82 -15.13 10.67
CA GLN A 593 -3.48 -16.21 9.72
C GLN A 593 -2.44 -15.77 8.68
N VAL A 594 -2.32 -14.48 8.40
CA VAL A 594 -1.34 -13.89 7.46
C VAL A 594 -0.05 -13.47 8.19
N ASP A 595 0.12 -13.88 9.46
CA ASP A 595 1.27 -13.54 10.32
C ASP A 595 1.49 -12.01 10.53
N ASP A 596 0.47 -11.18 10.26
CA ASP A 596 0.49 -9.75 10.52
C ASP A 596 -0.37 -9.37 11.74
N TYR A 597 0.30 -9.03 12.83
CA TYR A 597 -0.32 -8.70 14.12
C TYR A 597 -0.47 -7.19 14.33
N SER A 598 0.17 -6.37 13.50
CA SER A 598 0.06 -4.91 13.57
C SER A 598 -1.37 -4.39 13.34
N PRO A 599 -2.22 -5.05 12.53
CA PRO A 599 -3.65 -4.76 12.44
C PRO A 599 -4.42 -4.99 13.74
N LEU A 600 -3.99 -5.87 14.65
CA LEU A 600 -4.66 -6.04 15.94
C LEU A 600 -4.48 -4.80 16.83
N ILE A 601 -3.30 -4.17 16.80
CA ILE A 601 -3.06 -2.91 17.50
C ILE A 601 -3.91 -1.80 16.86
N LEU A 602 -4.00 -1.75 15.52
CA LEU A 602 -4.90 -0.83 14.83
C LEU A 602 -6.36 -1.04 15.23
N LEU A 603 -6.82 -2.29 15.35
CA LEU A 603 -8.18 -2.63 15.81
C LEU A 603 -8.39 -2.24 17.28
N LEU A 604 -7.38 -2.35 18.14
CA LEU A 604 -7.44 -1.90 19.53
C LEU A 604 -7.57 -0.37 19.63
N VAL A 605 -6.74 0.37 18.90
CA VAL A 605 -6.81 1.84 18.81
C VAL A 605 -8.17 2.27 18.25
N TRP A 606 -8.62 1.61 17.18
CA TRP A 606 -9.90 1.87 16.56
C TRP A 606 -11.08 1.58 17.49
N SER A 607 -11.13 0.42 18.14
CA SER A 607 -12.23 0.04 19.04
C SER A 607 -12.31 0.95 20.27
N THR A 608 -11.17 1.31 20.87
CA THR A 608 -11.10 2.26 21.99
C THR A 608 -11.59 3.65 21.56
N SER A 609 -11.19 4.12 20.38
CA SER A 609 -11.64 5.39 19.82
C SER A 609 -13.13 5.40 19.50
N MET A 610 -13.67 4.30 18.99
CA MET A 610 -15.10 4.13 18.74
C MET A 610 -15.90 4.09 20.04
N ALA A 611 -15.39 3.44 21.08
CA ALA A 611 -15.98 3.44 22.42
C ALA A 611 -15.99 4.84 23.04
N LEU A 612 -14.91 5.60 22.87
CA LEU A 612 -14.83 6.99 23.31
C LEU A 612 -15.80 7.90 22.53
N ALA A 613 -15.89 7.73 21.21
CA ALA A 613 -16.85 8.44 20.37
C ALA A 613 -18.30 8.12 20.78
N TYR A 614 -18.59 6.87 21.14
CA TYR A 614 -19.87 6.46 21.70
C TYR A 614 -20.13 7.14 23.05
N ALA A 615 -19.17 7.12 23.98
CA ALA A 615 -19.28 7.75 25.29
C ALA A 615 -19.56 9.25 25.17
N ALA A 616 -18.85 9.95 24.27
CA ALA A 616 -19.05 11.37 23.98
C ALA A 616 -20.45 11.64 23.42
N ALA A 617 -20.90 10.86 22.42
CA ALA A 617 -22.25 11.00 21.85
C ALA A 617 -23.37 10.68 22.87
N ALA A 618 -23.12 9.74 23.77
CA ALA A 618 -24.02 9.37 24.86
C ALA A 618 -24.01 10.37 26.02
N ARG A 619 -23.04 11.31 26.04
CA ARG A 619 -22.75 12.20 27.18
C ARG A 619 -22.44 11.42 28.47
N ASN A 620 -21.81 10.26 28.34
CA ASN A 620 -21.43 9.41 29.47
C ASN A 620 -19.98 9.72 29.89
N GLY A 621 -19.81 10.72 30.76
CA GLY A 621 -18.49 11.15 31.25
C GLY A 621 -17.73 10.07 32.02
N LYS A 622 -18.43 9.18 32.74
CA LYS A 622 -17.80 8.08 33.50
C LYS A 622 -17.12 7.07 32.57
N LEU A 623 -17.82 6.66 31.50
CA LEU A 623 -17.26 5.76 30.50
C LEU A 623 -16.07 6.41 29.77
N ALA A 624 -16.19 7.69 29.42
CA ALA A 624 -15.09 8.42 28.78
C ALA A 624 -13.85 8.51 29.70
N ALA A 625 -14.04 8.84 30.99
CA ALA A 625 -12.97 8.88 31.98
C ALA A 625 -12.31 7.51 32.18
N ALA A 626 -13.11 6.43 32.28
CA ALA A 626 -12.60 5.07 32.40
C ALA A 626 -11.74 4.65 31.19
N LEU A 627 -12.18 4.97 29.97
CA LEU A 627 -11.41 4.69 28.74
C LEU A 627 -10.11 5.50 28.70
N LEU A 628 -10.15 6.78 29.09
CA LEU A 628 -8.93 7.61 29.16
C LEU A 628 -7.94 7.09 30.20
N LEU A 629 -8.42 6.70 31.39
CA LEU A 629 -7.58 6.09 32.41
C LEU A 629 -6.97 4.77 31.93
N LEU A 630 -7.73 3.94 31.21
CA LEU A 630 -7.21 2.71 30.61
C LEU A 630 -6.10 2.98 29.60
N VAL A 631 -6.27 3.98 28.73
CA VAL A 631 -5.22 4.38 27.76
C VAL A 631 -3.98 4.91 28.48
N LEU A 632 -4.15 5.75 29.50
CA LEU A 632 -3.03 6.26 30.30
C LEU A 632 -2.31 5.14 31.05
N ALA A 633 -3.04 4.17 31.60
CA ALA A 633 -2.47 3.00 32.25
C ALA A 633 -1.69 2.13 31.26
N ALA A 634 -2.18 1.95 30.03
CA ALA A 634 -1.47 1.23 28.98
C ALA A 634 -0.16 1.94 28.57
N VAL A 635 -0.20 3.27 28.41
CA VAL A 635 1.01 4.08 28.12
C VAL A 635 2.02 3.99 29.27
N ALA A 636 1.55 4.08 30.52
CA ALA A 636 2.40 3.93 31.70
C ALA A 636 3.02 2.53 31.77
N ALA A 637 2.25 1.47 31.47
CA ALA A 637 2.74 0.09 31.42
C ALA A 637 3.82 -0.10 30.33
N ILE A 638 3.61 0.42 29.13
CA ILE A 638 4.61 0.37 28.04
C ILE A 638 5.88 1.12 28.43
N THR A 639 5.74 2.30 29.03
CA THR A 639 6.87 3.12 29.49
C THR A 639 7.64 2.39 30.59
N TRP A 640 6.93 1.78 31.55
CA TRP A 640 7.52 0.99 32.62
C TRP A 640 8.26 -0.24 32.08
N LEU A 641 7.66 -1.00 31.14
CA LEU A 641 8.30 -2.14 30.49
C LEU A 641 9.60 -1.74 29.79
N ARG A 642 9.63 -0.59 29.12
CA ARG A 642 10.83 -0.08 28.44
C ARG A 642 11.94 0.30 29.43
N LEU A 643 11.58 0.79 30.62
CA LEU A 643 12.55 1.21 31.64
C LEU A 643 13.03 0.05 32.51
N ALA A 644 12.19 -0.95 32.77
CA ALA A 644 12.46 -2.04 33.71
C ALA A 644 13.23 -3.23 33.10
N GLY A 645 13.31 -3.32 31.77
CA GLY A 645 13.79 -4.53 31.09
C GLY A 645 12.74 -5.65 31.14
N THR A 646 12.88 -6.70 30.31
CA THR A 646 11.81 -7.68 30.10
C THR A 646 12.26 -9.13 30.17
N ASP A 647 13.27 -9.46 30.98
CA ASP A 647 13.79 -10.84 31.11
C ASP A 647 12.69 -11.87 31.44
N ASP A 648 11.63 -11.45 32.13
CA ASP A 648 10.47 -12.31 32.48
C ASP A 648 9.42 -12.44 31.36
N LEU A 649 9.31 -11.46 30.45
CA LEU A 649 8.35 -11.47 29.34
C LEU A 649 8.78 -12.48 28.25
N ILE A 650 10.10 -12.76 28.18
CA ILE A 650 10.73 -13.79 27.35
C ILE A 650 10.15 -15.18 27.64
N ARG A 651 9.76 -15.45 28.89
CA ARG A 651 9.23 -16.77 29.30
C ARG A 651 7.83 -17.08 28.76
N TRP A 652 7.10 -16.09 28.27
CA TRP A 652 5.68 -16.24 27.89
C TRP A 652 5.46 -16.59 26.42
N GLY A 653 6.54 -16.73 25.63
CA GLY A 653 6.56 -17.43 24.33
C GLY A 653 5.76 -16.83 23.17
N PHE A 654 5.00 -15.76 23.39
CA PHE A 654 4.20 -15.11 22.34
C PHE A 654 4.88 -13.81 21.89
N TYR A 655 5.24 -13.72 20.59
CA TYR A 655 5.81 -12.51 19.97
C TYR A 655 7.20 -12.07 20.48
N ALA A 656 7.91 -12.94 21.20
CA ALA A 656 9.20 -12.61 21.83
C ALA A 656 10.19 -12.02 20.82
N ASP A 657 10.35 -12.60 19.63
CA ASP A 657 11.43 -12.21 18.70
C ASP A 657 11.37 -10.74 18.24
N ARG A 658 10.20 -10.20 17.88
CA ARG A 658 10.12 -8.78 17.45
C ARG A 658 10.28 -7.81 18.62
N PHE A 659 9.81 -8.18 19.81
CA PHE A 659 10.03 -7.38 21.02
C PHE A 659 11.49 -7.46 21.49
N LEU A 660 12.12 -8.63 21.39
CA LEU A 660 13.53 -8.86 21.70
C LEU A 660 14.44 -8.05 20.76
N VAL A 661 14.18 -8.12 19.45
CA VAL A 661 14.87 -7.29 18.44
C VAL A 661 14.69 -5.81 18.73
N TRP A 662 13.48 -5.38 19.13
CA TRP A 662 13.22 -3.98 19.43
C TRP A 662 13.91 -3.50 20.71
N LEU A 663 13.98 -4.35 21.73
CA LEU A 663 14.62 -4.03 23.02
C LEU A 663 16.14 -4.06 22.93
N ASN A 664 16.71 -5.03 22.20
CA ASN A 664 18.14 -5.17 22.00
C ASN A 664 18.51 -5.43 20.53
N PRO A 665 18.37 -4.42 19.65
CA PRO A 665 18.60 -4.59 18.21
C PRO A 665 20.04 -4.97 17.86
N ALA A 666 21.02 -4.70 18.74
CA ALA A 666 22.42 -5.05 18.50
C ALA A 666 22.67 -6.56 18.55
N GLU A 667 21.89 -7.31 19.32
CA GLU A 667 22.02 -8.78 19.46
C GLU A 667 21.36 -9.55 18.31
N HIS A 668 20.64 -8.86 17.42
CA HIS A 668 19.90 -9.45 16.31
C HIS A 668 20.43 -8.94 14.95
N PRO A 669 21.44 -9.61 14.35
CA PRO A 669 22.27 -9.07 13.26
C PRO A 669 21.55 -8.83 11.91
N HIS A 670 20.28 -9.22 11.77
CA HIS A 670 19.50 -9.01 10.55
C HIS A 670 18.32 -8.05 10.76
N THR A 671 17.42 -8.38 11.68
CA THR A 671 16.20 -7.58 11.94
C THR A 671 16.49 -6.34 12.79
N GLY A 672 17.45 -6.40 13.71
CA GLY A 672 17.86 -5.24 14.50
C GLY A 672 18.65 -4.21 13.70
N GLN A 673 19.37 -4.66 12.65
CA GLN A 673 20.10 -3.78 11.75
C GLN A 673 19.18 -2.78 11.03
N GLN A 674 17.98 -3.20 10.63
CA GLN A 674 16.99 -2.31 10.00
C GLN A 674 16.60 -1.14 10.93
N LEU A 675 16.34 -1.43 12.21
CA LEU A 675 16.00 -0.41 13.21
C LEU A 675 17.17 0.56 13.45
N LEU A 676 18.40 0.02 13.56
CA LEU A 676 19.61 0.83 13.77
C LEU A 676 19.92 1.74 12.58
N LEU A 677 19.76 1.26 11.35
CA LEU A 677 19.93 2.07 10.15
C LEU A 677 18.89 3.21 10.08
N GLY A 678 17.64 2.93 10.45
CA GLY A 678 16.60 3.96 10.56
C GLY A 678 16.95 5.03 11.59
N ALA A 679 17.38 4.61 12.79
CA ALA A 679 17.78 5.53 13.86
C ALA A 679 18.98 6.41 13.47
N HIS A 680 20.00 5.83 12.83
CA HIS A 680 21.14 6.59 12.31
C HIS A 680 20.71 7.60 11.24
N ALA A 681 19.84 7.21 10.31
CA ALA A 681 19.36 8.14 9.28
C ALA A 681 18.58 9.32 9.89
N VAL A 682 17.77 9.08 10.93
CA VAL A 682 17.09 10.15 11.67
C VAL A 682 18.10 11.09 12.34
N ALA A 683 19.13 10.54 12.98
CA ALA A 683 20.18 11.33 13.63
C ALA A 683 20.96 12.20 12.62
N ASP A 684 21.33 11.63 11.47
CA ASP A 684 22.06 12.31 10.40
C ASP A 684 21.26 13.48 9.77
N GLY A 685 19.93 13.42 9.82
CA GLY A 685 19.07 14.50 9.31
C GLY A 685 19.09 15.77 10.15
N GLY A 686 19.43 15.70 11.44
CA GLY A 686 19.40 16.86 12.35
C GLY A 686 18.10 17.68 12.29
N TRP A 687 18.19 18.99 12.50
CA TRP A 687 17.01 19.88 12.50
C TRP A 687 16.49 20.24 11.11
N LEU A 688 17.39 20.41 10.15
CA LEU A 688 17.11 21.00 8.84
C LEU A 688 17.39 20.04 7.68
N GLY A 689 17.55 18.75 7.93
CA GLY A 689 17.88 17.74 6.92
C GLY A 689 19.38 17.58 6.75
N ALA A 690 19.77 16.49 6.10
CA ALA A 690 21.18 16.15 5.84
C ALA A 690 21.92 17.19 4.99
N ASP A 691 21.21 18.05 4.26
CA ASP A 691 21.78 19.16 3.48
C ASP A 691 21.72 20.53 4.21
N HIS A 692 21.20 20.53 5.45
CA HIS A 692 20.91 21.68 6.29
C HIS A 692 19.96 22.72 5.68
N LEU A 693 19.19 22.36 4.65
CA LEU A 693 18.26 23.24 3.94
C LEU A 693 16.96 22.53 3.52
N PHE A 694 16.41 21.72 4.41
CA PHE A 694 15.18 20.94 4.23
C PHE A 694 15.20 20.04 2.98
N GLY A 695 16.37 19.55 2.58
CA GLY A 695 16.55 18.71 1.39
C GLY A 695 16.60 19.48 0.07
N LEU A 696 16.41 20.81 0.07
CA LEU A 696 16.30 21.64 -1.14
C LEU A 696 17.59 21.67 -1.98
N ARG A 697 18.77 21.62 -1.36
CA ARG A 697 20.05 21.61 -2.11
C ARG A 697 20.24 20.30 -2.83
N THR A 698 19.85 19.23 -2.18
CA THR A 698 19.99 17.86 -2.68
C THR A 698 18.79 17.39 -3.49
N LEU A 699 17.73 18.18 -3.64
CA LEU A 699 16.49 17.79 -4.34
C LEU A 699 16.77 17.20 -5.73
N GLY A 700 16.24 15.99 -5.98
CA GLY A 700 16.47 15.23 -7.22
C GLY A 700 17.86 14.62 -7.37
N GLN A 701 18.76 14.77 -6.40
CA GLN A 701 20.10 14.16 -6.37
C GLN A 701 20.10 12.77 -5.71
N PRO A 702 21.17 11.97 -5.88
CA PRO A 702 21.31 10.66 -5.23
C PRO A 702 21.16 10.73 -3.70
N LEU A 703 20.58 9.66 -3.11
CA LEU A 703 20.20 9.62 -1.70
C LEU A 703 21.23 8.99 -0.74
N GLY A 704 22.33 8.46 -1.28
CA GLY A 704 23.42 7.91 -0.48
C GLY A 704 22.99 6.72 0.40
N GLY A 705 23.46 6.71 1.65
CA GLY A 705 23.32 5.57 2.57
C GLY A 705 21.90 5.25 3.03
N VAL A 706 20.94 6.16 2.89
CA VAL A 706 19.56 6.00 3.39
C VAL A 706 18.82 4.89 2.66
N LEU A 707 19.16 4.63 1.39
CA LEU A 707 18.59 3.54 0.60
C LEU A 707 18.97 2.15 1.11
N ARG A 708 19.96 2.06 2.02
CA ARG A 708 20.33 0.80 2.66
C ARG A 708 19.32 0.36 3.71
N ILE A 709 18.42 1.25 4.15
CA ILE A 709 17.34 0.88 5.08
C ILE A 709 16.35 -0.03 4.33
N PRO A 710 16.17 -1.30 4.76
CA PRO A 710 15.18 -2.16 4.15
C PRO A 710 13.77 -1.57 4.25
N ALA A 711 12.98 -1.68 3.18
CA ALA A 711 11.62 -1.16 3.08
C ALA A 711 11.48 0.37 3.39
N VAL A 712 12.50 1.16 3.04
CA VAL A 712 12.50 2.63 3.24
C VAL A 712 11.35 3.35 2.55
N GLN A 713 10.83 2.83 1.45
CA GLN A 713 9.69 3.41 0.74
C GLN A 713 8.34 3.17 1.45
N ASP A 714 8.29 2.20 2.37
CA ASP A 714 7.08 1.78 3.06
C ASP A 714 7.21 2.06 4.56
N ASP A 715 7.70 1.11 5.35
CA ASP A 715 7.73 1.16 6.81
C ASP A 715 8.65 2.26 7.36
N PHE A 716 9.77 2.51 6.66
CA PHE A 716 10.79 3.47 7.08
C PHE A 716 10.75 4.80 6.33
N ALA A 717 9.63 5.10 5.67
CA ALA A 717 9.42 6.39 5.01
C ALA A 717 9.58 7.60 5.95
N PRO A 718 9.14 7.56 7.24
CA PRO A 718 9.42 8.65 8.17
C PRO A 718 10.92 8.84 8.45
N SER A 719 11.69 7.76 8.57
CA SER A 719 13.16 7.85 8.76
C SER A 719 13.83 8.52 7.56
N PHE A 720 13.41 8.16 6.34
CA PHE A 720 13.85 8.85 5.13
C PHE A 720 13.46 10.34 5.16
N PHE A 721 12.22 10.65 5.49
CA PHE A 721 11.73 12.03 5.51
C PHE A 721 12.49 12.90 6.52
N LEU A 722 12.77 12.36 7.71
CA LEU A 722 13.56 13.04 8.74
C LEU A 722 15.02 13.20 8.33
N ASN A 723 15.64 12.16 7.75
CA ASN A 723 17.00 12.29 7.20
C ASN A 723 17.05 13.41 6.15
N ARG A 724 16.08 13.40 5.24
CA ARG A 724 16.08 14.26 4.06
C ARG A 724 15.74 15.71 4.38
N HIS A 725 14.69 15.94 5.15
CA HIS A 725 14.11 17.27 5.38
C HIS A 725 14.30 17.77 6.82
N GLY A 726 14.77 16.93 7.73
CA GLY A 726 15.06 17.29 9.11
C GLY A 726 13.86 17.22 10.06
N LEU A 727 14.17 17.33 11.35
CA LEU A 727 13.18 17.32 12.42
C LEU A 727 12.14 18.43 12.30
N ALA A 728 12.53 19.64 11.89
CA ALA A 728 11.58 20.75 11.75
C ALA A 728 10.51 20.48 10.67
N ALA A 729 10.88 19.85 9.55
CA ALA A 729 9.91 19.38 8.56
C ALA A 729 9.05 18.25 9.12
N GLY A 730 9.63 17.33 9.91
CA GLY A 730 8.88 16.29 10.62
C GLY A 730 7.81 16.85 11.56
N LEU A 731 8.13 17.88 12.34
CA LEU A 731 7.19 18.58 13.22
C LEU A 731 6.08 19.30 12.43
N LEU A 732 6.41 19.90 11.29
CA LEU A 732 5.41 20.50 10.41
C LEU A 732 4.48 19.42 9.84
N LEU A 733 5.03 18.27 9.41
CA LEU A 733 4.26 17.14 8.94
C LEU A 733 3.30 16.63 10.02
N TRP A 734 3.77 16.49 11.27
CA TRP A 734 2.94 16.20 12.43
C TRP A 734 1.81 17.21 12.63
N ALA A 735 2.10 18.51 12.53
CA ALA A 735 1.08 19.54 12.67
C ALA A 735 -0.02 19.41 11.60
N VAL A 736 0.34 19.10 10.35
CA VAL A 736 -0.62 18.88 9.27
C VAL A 736 -1.40 17.58 9.49
N GLN A 737 -0.77 16.50 9.96
CA GLN A 737 -1.44 15.25 10.32
C GLN A 737 -2.43 15.42 11.49
N ALA A 738 -2.04 16.19 12.51
CA ALA A 738 -2.92 16.55 13.62
C ALA A 738 -4.11 17.38 13.10
N ALA A 739 -3.85 18.39 12.26
CA ALA A 739 -4.91 19.19 11.63
C ALA A 739 -5.88 18.33 10.78
N PHE A 740 -5.37 17.30 10.10
CA PHE A 740 -6.18 16.33 9.37
C PHE A 740 -7.13 15.57 10.31
N VAL A 741 -6.61 14.90 11.34
CA VAL A 741 -7.40 14.11 12.29
C VAL A 741 -8.39 15.00 13.06
N THR A 742 -7.92 16.12 13.61
CA THR A 742 -8.78 17.11 14.30
C THR A 742 -9.86 17.63 13.36
N GLY A 743 -9.52 17.92 12.10
CA GLY A 743 -10.47 18.34 11.08
C GLY A 743 -11.60 17.34 10.83
N ILE A 744 -11.27 16.03 10.82
CA ILE A 744 -12.27 14.96 10.70
C ILE A 744 -13.17 14.93 11.94
N VAL A 745 -12.58 14.94 13.14
CA VAL A 745 -13.33 14.89 14.42
C VAL A 745 -14.26 16.10 14.56
N LEU A 746 -13.80 17.31 14.22
CA LEU A 746 -14.63 18.51 14.22
C LEU A 746 -15.79 18.40 13.21
N THR A 747 -15.54 17.82 12.04
CA THR A 747 -16.60 17.56 11.05
C THR A 747 -17.61 16.55 11.58
N ALA A 748 -17.14 15.48 12.22
CA ALA A 748 -17.99 14.50 12.88
C ALA A 748 -18.87 15.15 13.96
N ALA A 749 -18.28 15.93 14.87
CA ALA A 749 -19.00 16.60 15.95
C ALA A 749 -20.11 17.53 15.42
N ARG A 750 -19.84 18.27 14.33
CA ARG A 750 -20.86 19.10 13.65
C ARG A 750 -22.01 18.26 13.09
N ARG A 751 -21.72 17.09 12.52
CA ARG A 751 -22.76 16.16 12.02
C ARG A 751 -23.60 15.56 13.14
N LEU A 752 -22.99 15.24 14.27
CA LEU A 752 -23.72 14.81 15.46
C LEU A 752 -24.67 15.91 15.96
N ALA A 753 -24.17 17.15 16.06
CA ALA A 753 -24.99 18.30 16.48
C ALA A 753 -26.15 18.56 15.50
N ALA A 754 -25.89 18.57 14.19
CA ALA A 754 -26.92 18.74 13.17
C ALA A 754 -27.96 17.59 13.20
N GLY A 755 -27.51 16.35 13.42
CA GLY A 755 -28.37 15.18 13.58
C GLY A 755 -29.23 15.25 14.85
N ALA A 756 -28.72 15.83 15.94
CA ALA A 756 -29.48 16.02 17.17
C ALA A 756 -30.60 17.06 17.03
N THR A 757 -30.42 18.07 16.18
CA THR A 757 -31.44 19.10 15.88
C THR A 757 -32.41 18.71 14.77
N ALA A 758 -32.17 17.59 14.08
CA ALA A 758 -32.97 17.19 12.93
C ALA A 758 -34.37 16.69 13.35
N ARG A 759 -35.42 17.25 12.73
CA ARG A 759 -36.81 16.87 13.00
C ARG A 759 -37.21 15.51 12.42
N HIS A 760 -36.52 15.07 11.36
CA HIS A 760 -36.82 13.81 10.68
C HIS A 760 -35.86 12.70 11.10
N HIS A 761 -36.40 11.50 11.40
CA HIS A 761 -35.61 10.32 11.81
C HIS A 761 -34.46 10.01 10.84
N ARG A 762 -34.70 10.10 9.52
CA ARG A 762 -33.68 9.83 8.49
C ARG A 762 -32.50 10.81 8.55
N ALA A 763 -32.77 12.10 8.74
CA ALA A 763 -31.74 13.12 8.86
C ALA A 763 -30.95 12.97 10.17
N ALA A 764 -31.63 12.62 11.28
CA ALA A 764 -30.99 12.32 12.55
C ALA A 764 -30.08 11.08 12.45
N TRP A 765 -30.57 10.00 11.84
CA TRP A 765 -29.77 8.80 11.58
C TRP A 765 -28.56 9.11 10.69
N ALA A 766 -28.72 9.84 9.59
CA ALA A 766 -27.63 10.19 8.69
C ALA A 766 -26.55 11.06 9.37
N GLY A 767 -26.95 11.96 10.27
CA GLY A 767 -26.03 12.74 11.11
C GLY A 767 -25.20 11.85 12.04
N ARG A 768 -25.85 10.89 12.71
CA ARG A 768 -25.20 9.92 13.61
C ARG A 768 -24.30 8.92 12.87
N PHE A 769 -24.76 8.42 11.72
CA PHE A 769 -23.96 7.55 10.85
C PHE A 769 -22.68 8.26 10.41
N ALA A 770 -22.80 9.49 9.89
CA ALA A 770 -21.63 10.28 9.49
C ALA A 770 -20.69 10.54 10.67
N TYR A 771 -21.21 10.83 11.88
CA TYR A 771 -20.38 11.00 13.07
C TYR A 771 -19.52 9.76 13.35
N PHE A 772 -20.14 8.57 13.46
CA PHE A 772 -19.41 7.35 13.78
C PHE A 772 -18.48 6.90 12.65
N ALA A 773 -18.89 7.06 11.38
CA ALA A 773 -18.05 6.69 10.24
C ALA A 773 -16.78 7.56 10.17
N LEU A 774 -16.92 8.87 10.42
CA LEU A 774 -15.79 9.80 10.45
C LEU A 774 -14.88 9.56 11.65
N CYS A 775 -15.43 9.27 12.84
CA CYS A 775 -14.62 8.92 14.01
C CYS A 775 -13.84 7.62 13.79
N GLY A 776 -14.45 6.59 13.21
CA GLY A 776 -13.74 5.33 12.89
C GLY A 776 -12.65 5.51 11.84
N GLY A 777 -12.91 6.29 10.79
CA GLY A 777 -11.89 6.64 9.79
C GLY A 777 -10.73 7.45 10.38
N ALA A 778 -11.03 8.43 11.24
CA ALA A 778 -10.02 9.19 11.98
C ALA A 778 -9.18 8.30 12.89
N ALA A 779 -9.81 7.32 13.55
CA ALA A 779 -9.12 6.39 14.45
C ALA A 779 -8.14 5.49 13.70
N PHE A 780 -8.52 4.96 12.52
CA PHE A 780 -7.58 4.20 11.69
C PHE A 780 -6.43 5.07 11.18
N ALA A 781 -6.71 6.28 10.68
CA ALA A 781 -5.66 7.20 10.23
C ALA A 781 -4.68 7.53 11.38
N LEU A 782 -5.21 7.81 12.58
CA LEU A 782 -4.42 8.04 13.78
C LEU A 782 -3.59 6.81 14.16
N GLY A 783 -4.18 5.61 14.10
CA GLY A 783 -3.46 4.36 14.36
C GLY A 783 -2.27 4.16 13.43
N HIS A 784 -2.45 4.41 12.13
CA HIS A 784 -1.36 4.36 11.14
C HIS A 784 -0.26 5.39 11.45
N PHE A 785 -0.62 6.62 11.82
CA PHE A 785 0.36 7.63 12.23
C PHE A 785 1.13 7.21 13.48
N LEU A 786 0.43 6.73 14.52
CA LEU A 786 1.03 6.30 15.78
C LEU A 786 1.98 5.12 15.57
N LEU A 787 1.58 4.10 14.81
CA LEU A 787 2.42 2.93 14.56
C LEU A 787 3.63 3.25 13.70
N SER A 788 3.46 4.03 12.63
CA SER A 788 4.56 4.35 11.73
C SER A 788 5.60 5.26 12.39
N TRP A 789 5.15 6.35 13.06
CA TRP A 789 6.06 7.20 13.83
C TRP A 789 6.68 6.46 15.00
N GLY A 790 5.89 5.64 15.71
CA GLY A 790 6.40 4.85 16.83
C GLY A 790 7.45 3.84 16.40
N THR A 791 7.31 3.20 15.23
CA THR A 791 8.33 2.31 14.67
C THR A 791 9.62 3.06 14.34
N ASN A 792 9.52 4.20 13.64
CA ASN A 792 10.67 4.95 13.16
C ASN A 792 11.42 5.70 14.28
N LEU A 793 10.73 6.02 15.38
CA LEU A 793 11.33 6.61 16.58
C LEU A 793 11.71 5.54 17.63
N ALA A 794 11.67 4.26 17.27
CA ALA A 794 11.95 3.13 18.14
C ALA A 794 11.12 3.12 19.45
N ILE A 795 9.90 3.67 19.42
CA ILE A 795 8.91 3.61 20.51
C ILE A 795 8.14 2.28 20.47
N PHE A 796 7.91 1.73 19.28
CA PHE A 796 7.29 0.43 19.06
C PHE A 796 8.23 -0.48 18.25
N PRO A 797 8.10 -1.80 18.40
CA PRO A 797 8.76 -2.76 17.51
C PRO A 797 8.36 -2.52 16.04
N ILE A 798 9.16 -3.07 15.11
CA ILE A 798 8.88 -2.96 13.68
C ILE A 798 7.55 -3.63 13.36
N MET A 799 6.59 -2.79 12.96
CA MET A 799 5.23 -3.15 12.58
C MET A 799 5.05 -2.70 11.14
N GLY A 800 4.77 -3.64 10.21
CA GLY A 800 4.72 -3.42 8.76
C GLY A 800 3.54 -2.57 8.29
N GLN A 801 3.35 -1.39 8.87
CA GLN A 801 2.25 -0.48 8.59
C GLN A 801 2.75 0.77 7.88
N PRO A 802 2.30 1.01 6.64
CA PRO A 802 2.71 2.19 5.88
C PRO A 802 2.18 3.46 6.56
N MET A 803 2.97 4.53 6.48
CA MET A 803 2.56 5.85 6.91
C MET A 803 1.53 6.41 5.92
N SER A 804 0.31 6.64 6.39
CA SER A 804 -0.72 7.28 5.57
C SER A 804 -0.19 8.60 4.98
N PHE A 805 -0.41 8.77 3.67
CA PHE A 805 0.01 9.92 2.85
C PHE A 805 1.51 10.07 2.55
N LEU A 806 2.43 9.35 3.21
CA LEU A 806 3.87 9.46 2.95
C LEU A 806 4.43 8.22 2.22
N SER A 807 4.14 7.02 2.73
CA SER A 807 4.66 5.75 2.23
C SER A 807 4.04 5.29 0.90
N ALA A 808 4.69 4.37 0.20
CA ALA A 808 4.25 3.80 -1.08
C ALA A 808 3.10 2.77 -0.98
N GLY A 809 2.09 3.04 -0.13
CA GLY A 809 0.92 2.20 0.09
C GLY A 809 -0.23 2.45 -0.89
N GLY A 810 -0.07 2.05 -2.16
CA GLY A 810 -1.07 2.32 -3.21
C GLY A 810 -2.48 1.78 -2.92
N SER A 811 -2.58 0.58 -2.31
CA SER A 811 -3.84 -0.02 -1.85
C SER A 811 -4.49 0.80 -0.74
N HIS A 812 -3.71 1.22 0.27
CA HIS A 812 -4.17 2.07 1.36
C HIS A 812 -4.68 3.43 0.85
N LEU A 813 -4.00 4.01 -0.14
CA LEU A 813 -4.44 5.24 -0.78
C LEU A 813 -5.79 5.10 -1.50
N LEU A 814 -5.95 4.05 -2.31
CA LEU A 814 -7.14 3.82 -3.12
C LEU A 814 -8.34 3.34 -2.30
N PHE A 815 -8.13 2.36 -1.42
CA PHE A 815 -9.19 1.66 -0.71
C PHE A 815 -9.51 2.23 0.67
N PHE A 816 -8.67 3.09 1.26
CA PHE A 816 -8.93 3.68 2.57
C PHE A 816 -8.94 5.23 2.53
N LEU A 817 -7.83 5.86 2.12
CA LEU A 817 -7.69 7.33 2.21
C LEU A 817 -8.63 8.08 1.27
N CYS A 818 -8.66 7.74 -0.03
CA CYS A 818 -9.54 8.43 -0.99
C CYS A 818 -11.03 8.33 -0.62
N PRO A 819 -11.57 7.15 -0.25
CA PRO A 819 -12.95 7.03 0.21
C PRO A 819 -13.22 7.78 1.52
N LEU A 820 -12.29 7.78 2.48
CA LEU A 820 -12.40 8.57 3.71
C LEU A 820 -12.51 10.07 3.38
N LEU A 821 -11.69 10.58 2.46
CA LEU A 821 -11.77 11.97 1.99
C LEU A 821 -13.10 12.26 1.29
N ALA A 822 -13.63 11.30 0.53
CA ALA A 822 -14.95 11.43 -0.09
C ALA A 822 -16.05 11.58 0.97
N LEU A 823 -16.02 10.75 2.02
CA LEU A 823 -16.95 10.79 3.15
C LEU A 823 -16.85 12.12 3.93
N VAL A 824 -15.63 12.59 4.19
CA VAL A 824 -15.35 13.87 4.84
C VAL A 824 -15.93 15.02 4.01
N ALA A 825 -15.64 15.05 2.72
CA ALA A 825 -16.10 16.09 1.82
C ALA A 825 -17.62 16.07 1.61
N ALA A 826 -18.24 14.89 1.60
CA ALA A 826 -19.70 14.75 1.56
C ALA A 826 -20.38 15.16 2.88
N SER A 827 -19.66 15.04 4.00
CA SER A 827 -20.15 15.39 5.34
C SER A 827 -19.88 16.84 5.74
N ALA A 828 -19.01 17.55 5.03
CA ALA A 828 -18.73 18.96 5.31
C ALA A 828 -19.99 19.82 5.03
N PRO A 829 -20.38 20.74 5.92
CA PRO A 829 -21.57 21.55 5.74
C PRO A 829 -21.45 22.45 4.51
N SER A 830 -22.40 22.35 3.57
CA SER A 830 -22.56 23.30 2.48
C SER A 830 -23.21 24.57 3.02
N SER A 831 -22.61 25.73 2.79
CA SER A 831 -23.15 27.03 3.22
C SER A 831 -24.31 27.53 2.35
N GLU A 832 -25.12 26.62 1.80
CA GLU A 832 -26.31 26.94 1.01
C GLU A 832 -27.61 26.90 1.83
N THR A 833 -27.51 26.80 3.15
CA THR A 833 -28.64 27.01 4.08
C THR A 833 -28.56 28.38 4.72
#